data_AF-A0A7N4PKV7-F1
#
_entry.id   AF-A0A7N4PKV7-F1
#
_cell.length_a   1.000
_cell.length_b   1.000
_cell.length_c   1.000
_cell.angle_alpha   90.00
_cell.angle_beta   90.00
_cell.angle_gamma   90.00
#
_symmetry.space_group_name_H-M   'P 1'
#
loop_
_entity.id
_entity.type
_entity.pdbx_description
1 polymer ?
#
loop_
_entity_poly.entity_id
_entity_poly.type
_entity_poly.pdbx_seq_one_letter_code
_entity_poly.pdbx_strand_id
1 'polypeptide(L)'
;MALTGLSCPLGISFLLVVLTLVLSQDIDIPVCSYELIETGKSDHVKHYLIEDVLYYAYKDPQIIKHPCNQKMALYMGIKLFLTKDNFRRSLIPLNIPYTFQVGIPKVTAAIFSSSKLLLAINGNVFGYDYEDNTWIAILDTKEYLANIYAEYCCYSDDYSCTSVSNLVLAYATGEHVSQAHVYLSKSLGFHFEKLELPQMKTLNGILEGFFFFHSLSKYAMLLRNGKVGRFVYTEPPLNESWGMPFEMSGHINIINLPGLKGYLILWDEKHLFFTNNCGQLVEEIPIKNDKGIKYESLAHSLNQVSSITGFENELALLTKSKKFFYGTLGLLSTSLIDIEDDGIGLQNAAIMFESVGNILIVVPEHFQQSPAFDFTICPVNVQHLLMDLEIGLKTCKAEILRGNFNKKLFVLDMNETLKLSATLVPQPSQSPVPVNIFLMQQHVSGRAHGSFVSNIKTATLSTITLDLIDRGMSCIDLQPQIGLISIGCNWNKRIIIRRDLTACMKNFLNPEELENNYTYILEKTSYDGSFHSRKQPDNKDLIVDYDYERLGCPLLVYYNSPWKPVIELWKESDFVEVVKTEFILIERNGLFTYNYSLTVGKALCKSQAQSWSSMIDASSTKDLNAWNRENYVNCHEHNENVPLLSPQAEYQILGGSSSNSIIFNQRNGIYIFLLRIVDPYYSYCDLTTVFSVYVYGAFPKRTLPEYVVALLIICFMVFLLWFGYVIPKLTKSNYGNRVKLFCQNLCPKSKKKAVKFHIDKLKK
;
A
#
# COMPACT_ATOMS: atom_id res chain seq x y z
N MET A 1 83.56 -44.80 -16.37
CA MET A 1 84.82 -44.40 -17.02
C MET A 1 85.12 -42.96 -16.62
N ALA A 2 86.32 -42.74 -16.09
CA ALA A 2 87.08 -41.49 -15.86
C ALA A 2 86.60 -40.21 -16.58
N LEU A 3 86.78 -38.97 -16.12
CA LEU A 3 87.28 -38.31 -14.91
C LEU A 3 87.24 -36.80 -15.24
N THR A 4 87.29 -35.94 -14.21
CA THR A 4 87.69 -34.50 -14.22
C THR A 4 86.73 -33.53 -14.94
N GLY A 5 86.24 -32.42 -14.36
CA GLY A 5 86.71 -31.58 -13.27
C GLY A 5 87.31 -30.29 -13.84
N LEU A 6 86.60 -29.16 -13.79
CA LEU A 6 87.12 -27.86 -13.36
C LEU A 6 86.04 -26.76 -13.36
N SER A 7 86.13 -25.98 -12.29
CA SER A 7 85.32 -24.88 -11.79
C SER A 7 85.30 -23.61 -12.64
N CYS A 8 84.15 -22.92 -12.65
CA CYS A 8 84.11 -21.46 -12.64
C CYS A 8 82.86 -20.97 -11.87
N PRO A 9 82.97 -20.58 -10.59
CA PRO A 9 81.85 -20.11 -9.78
C PRO A 9 81.85 -18.58 -9.78
N LEU A 10 81.34 -17.96 -10.84
CA LEU A 10 81.11 -16.50 -10.83
C LEU A 10 79.86 -16.06 -11.62
N GLY A 11 79.28 -16.92 -12.47
CA GLY A 11 78.05 -16.61 -13.21
C GLY A 11 76.75 -16.94 -12.48
N ILE A 12 76.77 -17.92 -11.57
CA ILE A 12 75.54 -18.45 -10.95
C ILE A 12 75.10 -17.61 -9.75
N SER A 13 76.04 -16.97 -9.03
CA SER A 13 75.68 -16.14 -7.87
C SER A 13 75.07 -14.80 -8.28
N PHE A 14 75.41 -14.24 -9.45
CA PHE A 14 74.77 -13.00 -9.94
C PHE A 14 73.38 -13.29 -10.50
N LEU A 15 73.17 -14.44 -11.15
CA LEU A 15 71.85 -14.84 -11.63
C LEU A 15 70.92 -15.23 -10.49
N LEU A 16 71.40 -15.91 -9.43
CA LEU A 16 70.58 -16.18 -8.26
C LEU A 16 70.28 -14.90 -7.47
N VAL A 17 71.23 -13.96 -7.32
CA VAL A 17 70.98 -12.70 -6.61
C VAL A 17 70.01 -11.80 -7.38
N VAL A 18 70.09 -11.75 -8.71
CA VAL A 18 69.12 -11.04 -9.56
C VAL A 18 67.76 -11.76 -9.58
N LEU A 19 67.70 -13.11 -9.58
CA LEU A 19 66.43 -13.83 -9.45
C LEU A 19 65.81 -13.64 -8.05
N THR A 20 66.61 -13.60 -6.98
CA THR A 20 66.09 -13.36 -5.62
C THR A 20 65.72 -11.89 -5.39
N LEU A 21 66.36 -10.93 -6.07
CA LEU A 21 65.97 -9.51 -6.03
C LEU A 21 64.74 -9.21 -6.89
N VAL A 22 64.49 -10.00 -7.94
CA VAL A 22 63.26 -9.91 -8.75
C VAL A 22 62.11 -10.72 -8.15
N LEU A 23 62.39 -11.74 -7.33
CA LEU A 23 61.39 -12.52 -6.58
C LEU A 23 61.11 -11.97 -5.16
N SER A 24 61.71 -10.84 -4.77
CA SER A 24 61.45 -10.17 -3.49
C SER A 24 60.89 -8.75 -3.66
N GLN A 25 60.43 -8.40 -4.86
CA GLN A 25 59.49 -7.30 -5.00
C GLN A 25 58.10 -7.91 -4.89
N ASP A 26 57.52 -7.85 -3.69
CA ASP A 26 56.06 -7.84 -3.55
C ASP A 26 55.59 -6.66 -4.41
N ILE A 27 55.20 -6.96 -5.65
CA ILE A 27 54.51 -6.00 -6.49
C ILE A 27 53.11 -5.96 -5.90
N ASP A 28 52.84 -4.98 -5.04
CA ASP A 28 51.49 -4.67 -4.60
C ASP A 28 50.65 -4.46 -5.86
N ILE A 29 49.75 -5.40 -6.14
CA ILE A 29 48.81 -5.32 -7.25
C ILE A 29 47.74 -4.32 -6.80
N PRO A 30 47.60 -3.17 -7.46
CA PRO A 30 46.60 -2.19 -7.05
C PRO A 30 45.20 -2.77 -7.21
N VAL A 31 44.31 -2.52 -6.24
CA VAL A 31 42.89 -2.95 -6.21
C VAL A 31 42.14 -2.66 -7.52
N CYS A 32 42.57 -1.64 -8.27
CA CYS A 32 42.00 -1.25 -9.54
C CYS A 32 43.00 -0.42 -10.35
N SER A 33 42.72 -0.27 -11.65
CA SER A 33 43.36 0.76 -12.48
C SER A 33 42.48 2.01 -12.49
N TYR A 34 43.03 3.15 -12.11
CA TYR A 34 42.32 4.43 -12.15
C TYR A 34 42.11 4.89 -13.59
N GLU A 35 40.85 5.15 -13.95
CA GLU A 35 40.44 5.73 -15.23
C GLU A 35 39.98 7.17 -15.01
N LEU A 36 40.67 8.13 -15.61
CA LEU A 36 40.21 9.51 -15.66
C LEU A 36 39.20 9.66 -16.81
N ILE A 37 37.97 10.04 -16.48
CA ILE A 37 36.90 10.25 -17.45
C ILE A 37 36.85 11.73 -17.85
N GLU A 38 37.32 12.03 -19.06
CA GLU A 38 37.22 13.34 -19.69
C GLU A 38 36.38 13.23 -20.98
N THR A 39 35.17 13.79 -21.00
CA THR A 39 34.24 13.56 -22.14
C THR A 39 33.58 14.82 -22.69
N GLY A 40 33.59 15.95 -21.97
CA GLY A 40 32.82 17.12 -22.39
C GLY A 40 33.44 18.46 -22.03
N LYS A 41 34.45 18.89 -22.79
CA LYS A 41 35.03 20.25 -22.73
C LYS A 41 34.36 21.23 -23.70
N SER A 42 33.09 21.02 -24.07
CA SER A 42 32.44 21.83 -25.12
C SER A 42 30.95 22.09 -24.93
N ASP A 43 30.47 22.40 -23.73
CA ASP A 43 29.22 23.15 -23.62
C ASP A 43 29.56 24.59 -23.23
N HIS A 44 29.37 25.51 -24.18
CA HIS A 44 29.27 26.94 -23.90
C HIS A 44 28.01 27.16 -23.06
N VAL A 45 28.10 26.86 -21.76
CA VAL A 45 27.07 27.18 -20.79
C VAL A 45 27.06 28.69 -20.66
N LYS A 46 26.07 29.34 -21.30
CA LYS A 46 25.71 30.72 -21.01
C LYS A 46 25.50 30.81 -19.50
N HIS A 47 26.39 31.54 -18.83
CA HIS A 47 26.16 31.98 -17.47
C HIS A 47 24.84 32.76 -17.44
N TYR A 48 23.76 32.11 -17.03
CA TYR A 48 22.71 32.81 -16.31
C TYR A 48 23.21 32.89 -14.87
N LEU A 49 23.80 34.05 -14.56
CA LEU A 49 24.09 34.43 -13.20
C LEU A 49 22.85 34.17 -12.33
N ILE A 50 23.07 33.71 -11.09
CA ILE A 50 22.12 33.65 -9.96
C ILE A 50 21.60 32.22 -9.61
N GLU A 51 22.51 31.25 -9.44
CA GLU A 51 22.23 29.95 -8.80
C GLU A 51 23.26 29.66 -7.69
N ASP A 52 22.82 29.04 -6.59
CA ASP A 52 23.69 28.63 -5.49
C ASP A 52 24.08 27.15 -5.64
N VAL A 53 25.38 26.87 -5.56
CA VAL A 53 25.93 25.50 -5.65
C VAL A 53 25.58 24.73 -4.37
N LEU A 54 25.07 23.50 -4.50
CA LEU A 54 24.72 22.66 -3.35
C LEU A 54 25.95 21.96 -2.75
N TYR A 55 26.00 21.88 -1.41
CA TYR A 55 27.05 21.20 -0.65
C TYR A 55 26.47 20.13 0.27
N TYR A 56 27.16 19.01 0.44
CA TYR A 56 26.77 18.04 1.47
C TYR A 56 27.10 18.59 2.86
N ALA A 57 26.19 18.41 3.82
CA ALA A 57 26.34 18.96 5.17
C ALA A 57 27.42 18.24 5.99
N TYR A 58 27.76 17.00 5.63
CA TYR A 58 28.73 16.16 6.32
C TYR A 58 30.06 16.09 5.57
N LYS A 59 31.12 15.76 6.32
CA LYS A 59 32.50 15.79 5.82
C LYS A 59 32.81 14.67 4.83
N ASP A 60 32.30 13.47 5.12
CA ASP A 60 32.62 12.27 4.36
C ASP A 60 31.59 12.09 3.23
N PRO A 61 32.03 11.88 1.96
CA PRO A 61 31.11 11.83 0.83
C PRO A 61 30.35 10.51 0.74
N GLN A 62 29.15 10.58 0.16
CA GLN A 62 28.28 9.44 -0.03
C GLN A 62 27.70 9.43 -1.44
N ILE A 63 27.53 8.23 -2.02
CA ILE A 63 26.78 8.05 -3.26
C ILE A 63 25.47 7.35 -2.95
N ILE A 64 24.36 7.95 -3.38
CA ILE A 64 23.03 7.35 -3.33
C ILE A 64 22.68 6.88 -4.73
N LYS A 65 22.54 5.57 -4.91
CA LYS A 65 22.12 4.98 -6.19
C LYS A 65 20.60 5.05 -6.34
N HIS A 66 20.11 5.27 -7.55
CA HIS A 66 18.67 5.24 -7.80
C HIS A 66 18.14 3.80 -7.63
N PRO A 67 17.14 3.58 -6.77
CA PRO A 67 16.70 2.25 -6.35
C PRO A 67 16.15 1.40 -7.51
N CYS A 68 15.50 2.03 -8.49
CA CYS A 68 14.93 1.34 -9.66
C CYS A 68 15.71 1.55 -10.97
N ASN A 69 16.77 2.37 -10.99
CA ASN A 69 17.52 2.70 -12.22
C ASN A 69 19.02 2.57 -11.95
N GLN A 70 19.62 1.49 -12.46
CA GLN A 70 20.99 1.13 -12.12
C GLN A 70 22.06 2.10 -12.65
N LYS A 71 21.74 3.01 -13.56
CA LYS A 71 22.69 3.95 -14.16
C LYS A 71 22.69 5.33 -13.49
N MET A 72 21.68 5.60 -12.66
CA MET A 72 21.50 6.89 -12.01
C MET A 72 22.02 6.85 -10.58
N ALA A 73 22.74 7.89 -10.19
CA ALA A 73 23.23 8.05 -8.82
C ALA A 73 23.45 9.53 -8.51
N LEU A 74 23.38 9.87 -7.22
CA LEU A 74 23.72 11.18 -6.70
C LEU A 74 24.98 11.05 -5.86
N TYR A 75 26.05 11.73 -6.27
CA TYR A 75 27.21 11.96 -5.41
C TYR A 75 26.92 13.15 -4.50
N MET A 76 27.10 12.98 -3.20
CA MET A 76 26.97 14.02 -2.17
C MET A 76 28.32 14.18 -1.47
N GLY A 77 29.00 15.30 -1.71
CA GLY A 77 30.25 15.61 -1.04
C GLY A 77 30.56 17.10 -1.11
N ILE A 78 31.77 17.45 -1.56
CA ILE A 78 32.19 18.84 -1.77
C ILE A 78 31.22 19.63 -2.65
N LYS A 79 30.54 18.96 -3.57
CA LYS A 79 29.43 19.44 -4.39
C LYS A 79 28.51 18.25 -4.65
N LEU A 80 27.28 18.52 -5.08
CA LEU A 80 26.36 17.47 -5.52
C LEU A 80 26.46 17.24 -7.03
N PHE A 81 26.52 15.98 -7.45
CA PHE A 81 26.53 15.60 -8.87
C PHE A 81 25.52 14.49 -9.13
N LEU A 82 24.57 14.76 -10.03
CA LEU A 82 23.59 13.77 -10.48
C LEU A 82 24.08 13.15 -11.79
N THR A 83 24.43 11.87 -11.75
CA THR A 83 24.81 11.10 -12.95
C THR A 83 23.62 10.34 -13.52
N LYS A 84 23.59 10.18 -14.85
CA LYS A 84 22.67 9.29 -15.58
C LYS A 84 23.37 8.10 -16.26
N ASP A 85 24.68 8.00 -16.10
CA ASP A 85 25.54 7.02 -16.75
C ASP A 85 26.73 6.58 -15.88
N ASN A 86 26.53 6.38 -14.58
CA ASN A 86 27.58 5.94 -13.65
C ASN A 86 28.88 6.79 -13.68
N PHE A 87 28.76 8.12 -13.78
CA PHE A 87 29.88 9.08 -13.82
C PHE A 87 30.80 8.91 -15.03
N ARG A 88 30.35 8.22 -16.09
CA ARG A 88 31.10 8.05 -17.34
C ARG A 88 31.10 9.30 -18.22
N ARG A 89 30.59 10.42 -17.71
CA ARG A 89 30.69 11.75 -18.32
C ARG A 89 31.05 12.84 -17.32
N SER A 90 31.64 13.92 -17.83
CA SER A 90 31.88 15.14 -17.06
C SER A 90 30.53 15.77 -16.66
N LEU A 91 30.40 16.25 -15.42
CA LEU A 91 29.13 16.76 -14.86
C LEU A 91 29.28 18.17 -14.30
N ILE A 92 28.22 18.96 -14.43
CA ILE A 92 28.10 20.25 -13.75
C ILE A 92 27.51 20.00 -12.35
N PRO A 93 27.99 20.71 -11.31
CA PRO A 93 27.37 20.66 -9.99
C PRO A 93 25.87 20.97 -10.04
N LEU A 94 25.09 20.26 -9.25
CA LEU A 94 23.68 20.57 -9.07
C LEU A 94 23.54 21.88 -8.28
N ASN A 95 22.83 22.84 -8.86
CA ASN A 95 22.60 24.15 -8.26
C ASN A 95 21.12 24.40 -8.00
N ILE A 96 20.83 25.16 -6.94
CA ILE A 96 19.48 25.62 -6.63
C ILE A 96 19.32 27.10 -7.05
N PRO A 97 18.18 27.50 -7.65
CA PRO A 97 17.94 28.89 -8.01
C PRO A 97 17.98 29.81 -6.78
N TYR A 98 18.69 30.94 -6.87
CA TYR A 98 18.77 31.92 -5.77
C TYR A 98 17.40 32.54 -5.42
N THR A 99 16.40 32.41 -6.30
CA THR A 99 15.02 32.84 -6.03
C THR A 99 14.44 32.21 -4.76
N PHE A 100 14.97 31.06 -4.34
CA PHE A 100 14.59 30.41 -3.08
C PHE A 100 15.25 31.00 -1.84
N GLN A 101 16.25 31.89 -1.98
CA GLN A 101 16.91 32.63 -0.90
C GLN A 101 17.38 31.75 0.27
N VAL A 102 17.91 30.56 -0.03
CA VAL A 102 18.26 29.52 0.96
C VAL A 102 19.54 29.80 1.75
N GLY A 103 20.30 30.85 1.40
CA GLY A 103 21.59 31.16 2.02
C GLY A 103 22.69 30.22 1.51
N ILE A 104 23.46 29.60 2.42
CA ILE A 104 24.47 28.60 2.04
C ILE A 104 23.77 27.23 1.97
N PRO A 105 23.50 26.65 0.79
CA PRO A 105 22.60 25.51 0.69
C PRO A 105 23.30 24.20 1.08
N LYS A 106 23.16 23.81 2.34
CA LYS A 106 23.68 22.53 2.86
C LYS A 106 22.61 21.46 2.80
N VAL A 107 22.93 20.36 2.12
CA VAL A 107 22.07 19.19 1.98
C VAL A 107 22.37 18.20 3.08
N THR A 108 21.40 17.91 3.94
CA THR A 108 21.54 16.90 5.00
C THR A 108 21.06 15.52 4.56
N ALA A 109 20.04 15.46 3.70
CA ALA A 109 19.49 14.22 3.18
C ALA A 109 18.97 14.39 1.76
N ALA A 110 19.02 13.30 0.99
CA ALA A 110 18.53 13.26 -0.37
C ALA A 110 17.92 11.89 -0.66
N ILE A 111 16.80 11.85 -1.39
CA ILE A 111 16.19 10.60 -1.87
C ILE A 111 15.65 10.78 -3.29
N PHE A 112 15.61 9.68 -4.04
CA PHE A 112 14.89 9.66 -5.31
C PHE A 112 13.39 9.47 -5.04
N SER A 113 12.54 10.09 -5.83
CA SER A 113 11.09 9.94 -5.74
C SER A 113 10.49 10.03 -7.13
N SER A 114 10.30 8.88 -7.78
CA SER A 114 9.93 8.80 -9.20
C SER A 114 10.88 9.67 -10.05
N SER A 115 10.38 10.60 -10.86
CA SER A 115 11.14 11.54 -11.70
C SER A 115 11.84 12.68 -10.96
N LYS A 116 11.80 12.70 -9.61
CA LYS A 116 12.33 13.80 -8.80
C LYS A 116 13.41 13.35 -7.83
N LEU A 117 14.25 14.30 -7.47
CA LEU A 117 15.19 14.21 -6.36
C LEU A 117 14.70 15.13 -5.24
N LEU A 118 14.33 14.54 -4.10
CA LEU A 118 13.94 15.30 -2.91
C LEU A 118 15.17 15.56 -2.05
N LEU A 119 15.34 16.80 -1.60
CA LEU A 119 16.53 17.28 -0.90
C LEU A 119 16.11 18.05 0.35
N ALA A 120 16.65 17.66 1.51
CA ALA A 120 16.58 18.45 2.73
C ALA A 120 17.73 19.46 2.71
N ILE A 121 17.41 20.73 2.47
CA ILE A 121 18.35 21.85 2.33
C ILE A 121 18.10 22.83 3.48
N ASN A 122 19.09 22.99 4.37
CA ASN A 122 19.01 23.89 5.53
C ASN A 122 17.75 23.71 6.40
N GLY A 123 17.22 22.49 6.49
CA GLY A 123 16.02 22.18 7.28
C GLY A 123 14.70 22.20 6.52
N ASN A 124 14.69 22.60 5.25
CA ASN A 124 13.50 22.63 4.38
C ASN A 124 13.59 21.56 3.29
N VAL A 125 12.45 21.12 2.74
CA VAL A 125 12.42 20.11 1.67
C VAL A 125 12.14 20.75 0.32
N PHE A 126 13.04 20.49 -0.62
CA PHE A 126 12.95 20.91 -2.02
C PHE A 126 12.89 19.70 -2.94
N GLY A 127 12.23 19.84 -4.08
CA GLY A 127 12.21 18.85 -5.15
C GLY A 127 12.89 19.39 -6.40
N TYR A 128 13.85 18.64 -6.91
CA TYR A 128 14.45 18.85 -8.22
C TYR A 128 13.90 17.82 -9.20
N ASP A 129 13.18 18.28 -10.22
CA ASP A 129 12.75 17.44 -11.33
C ASP A 129 13.90 17.31 -12.33
N TYR A 130 14.47 16.12 -12.43
CA TYR A 130 15.65 15.86 -13.26
C TYR A 130 15.29 15.49 -14.71
N GLU A 131 14.00 15.42 -15.04
CA GLU A 131 13.51 15.29 -16.42
C GLU A 131 13.32 16.68 -17.03
N ASP A 132 12.65 17.58 -16.29
CA ASP A 132 12.36 18.94 -16.74
C ASP A 132 13.43 19.97 -16.36
N ASN A 133 14.40 19.59 -15.52
CA ASN A 133 15.39 20.50 -14.90
C ASN A 133 14.76 21.66 -14.13
N THR A 134 13.71 21.39 -13.35
CA THR A 134 12.97 22.41 -12.60
C THR A 134 13.04 22.18 -11.09
N TRP A 135 12.89 23.27 -10.34
CA TRP A 135 12.92 23.26 -8.87
C TRP A 135 11.58 23.66 -8.28
N ILE A 136 11.19 23.00 -7.19
CA ILE A 136 9.96 23.27 -6.46
C ILE A 136 10.27 23.26 -4.96
N ALA A 137 9.84 24.30 -4.24
CA ALA A 137 9.79 24.26 -2.78
C ALA A 137 8.58 23.43 -2.34
N ILE A 138 8.82 22.40 -1.54
CA ILE A 138 7.79 21.41 -1.17
C ILE A 138 7.30 21.65 0.25
N LEU A 139 8.24 21.78 1.19
CA LEU A 139 7.96 21.94 2.60
C LEU A 139 8.89 23.00 3.18
N ASP A 140 8.30 24.11 3.59
CA ASP A 140 8.97 25.22 4.26
C ASP A 140 8.50 25.25 5.72
N THR A 141 9.39 24.90 6.64
CA THR A 141 9.11 24.73 8.07
C THR A 141 10.03 25.60 8.91
N LYS A 142 9.55 26.01 10.09
CA LYS A 142 10.42 26.66 11.09
C LYS A 142 11.32 25.65 11.79
N GLU A 143 10.95 24.37 11.74
CA GLU A 143 11.71 23.26 12.30
C GLU A 143 12.82 22.83 11.32
N TYR A 144 13.95 22.35 11.86
CA TYR A 144 15.08 21.90 11.05
C TYR A 144 14.91 20.42 10.68
N LEU A 145 14.38 20.14 9.49
CA LEU A 145 14.27 18.76 8.98
C LEU A 145 15.64 18.24 8.56
N ALA A 146 16.13 17.24 9.29
CA ALA A 146 17.45 16.68 9.08
C ALA A 146 17.45 15.52 8.08
N ASN A 147 16.35 14.76 8.00
CA ASN A 147 16.33 13.49 7.26
C ASN A 147 15.05 13.30 6.44
N ILE A 148 15.17 12.53 5.36
CA ILE A 148 14.07 12.11 4.49
C ILE A 148 14.17 10.59 4.29
N TYR A 149 13.07 9.88 4.56
CA TYR A 149 12.98 8.43 4.38
C TYR A 149 11.89 8.08 3.37
N ALA A 150 12.19 7.16 2.47
CA ALA A 150 11.21 6.56 1.56
C ALA A 150 11.51 5.07 1.39
N GLU A 151 10.45 4.32 1.11
CA GLU A 151 10.57 2.95 0.67
C GLU A 151 10.29 2.83 -0.81
N TYR A 152 11.04 1.95 -1.48
CA TYR A 152 10.88 1.72 -2.91
C TYR A 152 10.29 0.35 -3.18
N CYS A 153 9.45 0.28 -4.21
CA CYS A 153 9.00 -0.95 -4.82
C CYS A 153 9.18 -0.84 -6.33
N CYS A 154 10.13 -1.61 -6.88
CA CYS A 154 10.57 -1.52 -8.28
C CYS A 154 10.17 -2.75 -9.12
N TYR A 155 9.44 -3.71 -8.56
CA TYR A 155 9.22 -5.03 -9.20
C TYR A 155 7.87 -5.14 -9.92
N SER A 156 6.99 -4.14 -9.82
CA SER A 156 5.65 -4.17 -10.41
C SER A 156 5.01 -2.80 -10.43
N ASP A 157 4.10 -2.57 -11.39
CA ASP A 157 3.23 -1.40 -11.41
C ASP A 157 1.90 -1.62 -10.65
N ASP A 158 1.81 -2.71 -9.87
CA ASP A 158 0.61 -3.01 -9.09
C ASP A 158 0.37 -1.92 -8.05
N TYR A 159 -0.89 -1.65 -7.73
CA TYR A 159 -1.26 -0.64 -6.73
C TYR A 159 -0.52 -0.86 -5.40
N SER A 160 -0.36 -2.11 -4.96
CA SER A 160 0.32 -2.45 -3.70
C SER A 160 1.81 -2.04 -3.71
N CYS A 161 2.43 -2.01 -4.89
CA CYS A 161 3.82 -1.57 -5.07
C CYS A 161 3.89 -0.05 -5.12
N THR A 162 3.07 0.57 -5.97
CA THR A 162 3.04 2.03 -6.15
C THR A 162 2.62 2.75 -4.86
N SER A 163 1.71 2.17 -4.07
CA SER A 163 1.28 2.75 -2.79
C SER A 163 2.41 2.84 -1.77
N VAL A 164 3.38 1.90 -1.81
CA VAL A 164 4.58 1.95 -0.96
C VAL A 164 5.53 3.04 -1.46
N SER A 165 5.81 3.05 -2.76
CA SER A 165 6.67 4.07 -3.38
C SER A 165 6.16 5.51 -3.19
N ASN A 166 4.86 5.70 -3.01
CA ASN A 166 4.24 7.01 -2.76
C ASN A 166 4.51 7.59 -1.37
N LEU A 167 4.97 6.77 -0.42
CA LEU A 167 5.15 7.17 0.97
C LEU A 167 6.53 7.77 1.20
N VAL A 168 6.56 9.02 1.67
CA VAL A 168 7.79 9.73 2.02
C VAL A 168 7.64 10.36 3.40
N LEU A 169 8.66 10.23 4.25
CA LEU A 169 8.74 10.89 5.54
C LEU A 169 9.81 11.96 5.50
N ALA A 170 9.55 13.10 6.12
CA ALA A 170 10.55 14.10 6.43
C ALA A 170 10.49 14.40 7.94
N TYR A 171 11.63 14.36 8.62
CA TYR A 171 11.68 14.51 10.07
C TYR A 171 12.99 15.11 10.58
N ALA A 172 12.92 15.71 11.77
CA ALA A 172 14.07 16.16 12.53
C ALA A 172 14.66 15.01 13.37
N THR A 173 15.98 14.96 13.51
CA THR A 173 16.69 14.02 14.41
C THR A 173 17.30 14.77 15.58
N GLY A 174 17.60 14.08 16.68
CA GLY A 174 18.27 14.66 17.85
C GLY A 174 17.34 15.35 18.86
N GLU A 175 16.05 15.49 18.55
CA GLU A 175 15.04 15.99 19.49
C GLU A 175 14.44 14.86 20.34
N HIS A 176 13.89 15.22 21.50
CA HIS A 176 13.12 14.28 22.30
C HIS A 176 11.86 13.84 21.55
N VAL A 177 11.55 12.53 21.53
CA VAL A 177 10.48 11.95 20.71
C VAL A 177 9.10 12.59 20.93
N SER A 178 8.80 13.05 22.16
CA SER A 178 7.53 13.71 22.46
C SER A 178 7.37 15.11 21.86
N GLN A 179 8.47 15.71 21.40
CA GLN A 179 8.54 17.03 20.76
C GLN A 179 8.91 16.95 19.28
N ALA A 180 9.25 15.75 18.79
CA ALA A 180 9.73 15.57 17.43
C ALA A 180 8.64 15.86 16.39
N HIS A 181 9.05 16.53 15.32
CA HIS A 181 8.18 16.89 14.20
C HIS A 181 8.42 15.93 13.04
N VAL A 182 7.35 15.27 12.60
CA VAL A 182 7.37 14.29 11.52
C VAL A 182 6.30 14.68 10.50
N TYR A 183 6.68 14.71 9.23
CA TYR A 183 5.80 15.02 8.11
C TYR A 183 5.71 13.81 7.19
N LEU A 184 4.51 13.49 6.74
CA LEU A 184 4.20 12.36 5.87
C LEU A 184 3.66 12.88 4.54
N SER A 185 4.24 12.39 3.45
CA SER A 185 3.66 12.47 2.12
C SER A 185 3.09 11.12 1.70
N LYS A 186 1.91 11.14 1.08
CA LYS A 186 1.30 9.98 0.40
C LYS A 186 1.27 10.18 -1.13
N SER A 187 2.06 11.13 -1.60
CA SER A 187 2.06 11.59 -2.99
C SER A 187 3.49 11.79 -3.46
N LEU A 188 4.40 10.82 -3.26
CA LEU A 188 5.79 10.89 -3.78
C LEU A 188 6.56 12.15 -3.31
N GLY A 189 6.17 12.75 -2.19
CA GLY A 189 6.73 14.01 -1.73
C GLY A 189 6.16 15.27 -2.39
N PHE A 190 5.07 15.20 -3.16
CA PHE A 190 4.41 16.40 -3.73
C PHE A 190 3.66 17.22 -2.66
N HIS A 191 3.08 16.55 -1.66
CA HIS A 191 2.36 17.18 -0.57
C HIS A 191 2.71 16.49 0.75
N PHE A 192 3.02 17.29 1.77
CA PHE A 192 3.32 16.81 3.11
C PHE A 192 2.26 17.28 4.11
N GLU A 193 1.85 16.36 4.98
CA GLU A 193 0.97 16.61 6.11
C GLU A 193 1.72 16.28 7.40
N LYS A 194 1.46 17.04 8.47
CA LYS A 194 2.06 16.73 9.77
C LYS A 194 1.50 15.41 10.31
N LEU A 195 2.37 14.47 10.67
CA LEU A 195 2.01 13.18 11.22
C LEU A 195 1.88 13.28 12.74
N GLU A 196 0.65 13.24 13.25
CA GLU A 196 0.37 13.26 14.69
C GLU A 196 0.15 11.83 15.20
N LEU A 197 1.11 11.31 15.97
CA LEU A 197 1.00 10.01 16.64
C LEU A 197 0.86 10.21 18.16
N PRO A 198 -0.32 9.94 18.76
CA PRO A 198 -0.54 10.13 20.20
C PRO A 198 0.46 9.37 21.08
N GLN A 199 0.92 8.21 20.61
CA GLN A 199 1.90 7.35 21.29
C GLN A 199 3.25 8.05 21.50
N MET A 200 3.68 8.96 20.60
CA MET A 200 4.95 9.67 20.73
C MET A 200 5.03 10.52 22.01
N LYS A 201 3.88 11.04 22.49
CA LYS A 201 3.82 11.83 23.73
C LYS A 201 4.13 11.02 24.99
N THR A 202 3.93 9.70 24.93
CA THR A 202 4.19 8.78 26.04
C THR A 202 5.56 8.10 25.98
N LEU A 203 6.26 8.21 24.84
CA LEU A 203 7.58 7.63 24.66
C LEU A 203 8.67 8.54 25.23
N ASN A 204 9.77 7.92 25.64
CA ASN A 204 10.94 8.61 26.19
C ASN A 204 12.18 8.24 25.37
N GLY A 205 13.03 9.22 25.10
CA GLY A 205 14.25 9.06 24.30
C GLY A 205 14.38 10.08 23.18
N ILE A 206 15.56 10.10 22.57
CA ILE A 206 15.90 10.97 21.44
C ILE A 206 15.56 10.25 20.14
N LEU A 207 14.86 10.92 19.21
CA LEU A 207 14.52 10.36 17.90
C LEU A 207 15.75 10.40 16.98
N GLU A 208 16.22 9.22 16.56
CA GLU A 208 17.34 9.07 15.61
C GLU A 208 16.85 8.63 14.22
N GLY A 209 15.72 7.93 14.12
CA GLY A 209 15.19 7.46 12.84
C GLY A 209 13.69 7.17 12.86
N PHE A 210 13.07 7.27 11.68
CA PHE A 210 11.64 7.00 11.49
C PHE A 210 11.42 6.22 10.20
N PHE A 211 10.65 5.14 10.26
CA PHE A 211 10.54 4.14 9.19
C PHE A 211 9.11 3.69 8.92
N PHE A 212 8.88 3.22 7.69
CA PHE A 212 7.77 2.35 7.34
C PHE A 212 8.26 0.90 7.43
N PHE A 213 7.68 0.07 8.29
CA PHE A 213 8.02 -1.36 8.34
C PHE A 213 6.82 -2.20 7.94
N HIS A 214 6.44 -2.13 6.67
CA HIS A 214 5.21 -2.75 6.15
C HIS A 214 5.03 -4.25 6.46
N SER A 215 6.10 -4.97 6.80
CA SER A 215 6.07 -6.38 7.22
C SER A 215 5.76 -6.60 8.71
N LEU A 216 5.93 -5.58 9.56
CA LEU A 216 5.80 -5.69 11.02
C LEU A 216 4.85 -4.64 11.62
N SER A 217 4.93 -3.38 11.22
CA SER A 217 4.16 -2.29 11.82
C SER A 217 3.89 -1.17 10.82
N LYS A 218 2.90 -0.31 11.11
CA LYS A 218 2.60 0.82 10.23
C LYS A 218 3.74 1.84 10.22
N TYR A 219 4.25 2.17 11.41
CA TYR A 219 5.44 3.00 11.58
C TYR A 219 6.38 2.38 12.61
N ALA A 220 7.65 2.75 12.51
CA ALA A 220 8.64 2.43 13.53
C ALA A 220 9.57 3.62 13.77
N MET A 221 10.13 3.68 14.97
CA MET A 221 11.02 4.74 15.40
C MET A 221 12.27 4.12 16.03
N LEU A 222 13.44 4.67 15.71
CA LEU A 222 14.67 4.36 16.43
C LEU A 222 14.88 5.44 17.50
N LEU A 223 14.84 5.01 18.76
CA LEU A 223 15.04 5.88 19.91
C LEU A 223 16.36 5.60 20.59
N ARG A 224 17.06 6.67 20.99
CA ARG A 224 18.28 6.59 21.77
C ARG A 224 18.06 7.09 23.20
N ASN A 225 18.51 6.31 24.17
CA ASN A 225 18.56 6.70 25.58
C ASN A 225 19.99 6.48 26.11
N GLY A 226 20.74 7.57 26.26
CA GLY A 226 22.17 7.51 26.55
C GLY A 226 22.95 6.84 25.41
N LYS A 227 23.54 5.69 25.69
CA LYS A 227 24.28 4.82 24.75
C LYS A 227 23.49 3.60 24.28
N VAL A 228 22.18 3.58 24.51
CA VAL A 228 21.34 2.44 24.14
C VAL A 228 20.37 2.87 23.05
N GLY A 229 20.43 2.17 21.92
CA GLY A 229 19.47 2.26 20.84
C GLY A 229 18.35 1.23 20.99
N ARG A 230 17.13 1.60 20.64
CA ARG A 230 16.01 0.67 20.62
C ARG A 230 14.94 1.07 19.61
N PHE A 231 14.46 0.09 18.84
CA PHE A 231 13.33 0.27 17.95
C PHE A 231 12.00 0.20 18.71
N VAL A 232 11.07 1.09 18.33
CA VAL A 232 9.68 1.12 18.78
C VAL A 232 8.77 0.97 17.59
N TYR A 233 7.73 0.16 17.74
CA TYR A 233 6.73 -0.10 16.71
C TYR A 233 5.39 0.50 17.11
N THR A 234 4.76 1.23 16.19
CA THR A 234 3.38 1.70 16.37
C THR A 234 2.42 0.69 15.77
N GLU A 235 1.32 0.40 16.49
CA GLU A 235 0.35 -0.62 16.09
C GLU A 235 0.97 -2.01 15.80
N PRO A 236 1.86 -2.54 16.68
CA PRO A 236 2.45 -3.86 16.46
C PRO A 236 1.39 -4.97 16.50
N PRO A 237 1.58 -6.07 15.75
CA PRO A 237 0.67 -7.21 15.74
C PRO A 237 0.65 -7.98 17.07
N LEU A 238 1.64 -7.75 17.94
CA LEU A 238 1.77 -8.35 19.28
C LEU A 238 1.81 -7.24 20.34
N ASN A 239 1.50 -7.56 21.60
CA ASN A 239 1.68 -6.64 22.74
C ASN A 239 3.14 -6.20 22.98
N GLU A 240 4.08 -6.66 22.16
CA GLU A 240 5.48 -6.25 22.18
C GLU A 240 5.72 -5.11 21.18
N SER A 241 5.83 -3.89 21.69
CA SER A 241 6.08 -2.68 20.90
C SER A 241 7.55 -2.31 20.76
N TRP A 242 8.48 -3.15 21.20
CA TRP A 242 9.89 -2.81 21.30
C TRP A 242 10.81 -3.90 20.74
N GLY A 243 11.83 -3.51 19.98
CA GLY A 243 12.95 -4.37 19.61
C GLY A 243 13.91 -4.63 20.78
N MET A 244 14.90 -5.48 20.58
CA MET A 244 15.99 -5.67 21.55
C MET A 244 16.88 -4.42 21.60
N PRO A 245 17.35 -4.01 22.79
CA PRO A 245 18.28 -2.90 22.92
C PRO A 245 19.68 -3.28 22.38
N PHE A 246 20.38 -2.31 21.81
CA PHE A 246 21.76 -2.45 21.35
C PHE A 246 22.60 -1.23 21.75
N GLU A 247 23.92 -1.41 21.86
CA GLU A 247 24.83 -0.32 22.23
C GLU A 247 25.06 0.62 21.04
N MET A 248 25.09 1.92 21.30
CA MET A 248 25.33 2.96 20.31
C MET A 248 26.28 4.01 20.88
N SER A 249 27.24 4.44 20.08
CA SER A 249 28.25 5.42 20.46
C SER A 249 27.84 6.87 20.19
N GLY A 250 26.83 7.11 19.34
CA GLY A 250 26.38 8.45 19.00
C GLY A 250 25.22 8.47 17.99
N HIS A 251 25.25 9.45 17.08
CA HIS A 251 24.34 9.50 15.94
C HIS A 251 24.60 8.30 15.03
N ILE A 252 23.51 7.70 14.54
CA ILE A 252 23.58 6.52 13.70
C ILE A 252 23.13 6.86 12.29
N ASN A 253 23.93 6.44 11.32
CA ASN A 253 23.56 6.50 9.93
C ASN A 253 22.91 5.19 9.52
N ILE A 254 21.97 5.25 8.58
CA ILE A 254 21.13 4.12 8.22
C ILE A 254 20.99 4.07 6.71
N ILE A 255 21.14 2.88 6.15
CA ILE A 255 20.85 2.59 4.75
C ILE A 255 19.84 1.45 4.69
N ASN A 256 18.78 1.67 3.89
CA ASN A 256 17.84 0.63 3.49
C ASN A 256 18.26 0.11 2.11
N LEU A 257 18.22 -1.21 1.93
CA LEU A 257 18.59 -1.86 0.68
C LEU A 257 17.34 -2.05 -0.18
N PRO A 258 17.31 -1.47 -1.39
CA PRO A 258 16.18 -1.64 -2.30
C PRO A 258 15.89 -3.12 -2.58
N GLY A 259 14.66 -3.56 -2.33
CA GLY A 259 14.21 -4.93 -2.60
C GLY A 259 14.24 -5.88 -1.40
N LEU A 260 14.92 -5.55 -0.30
CA LEU A 260 14.99 -6.36 0.92
C LEU A 260 14.19 -5.71 2.07
N LYS A 261 12.88 -5.97 2.13
CA LYS A 261 12.04 -5.40 3.19
C LYS A 261 12.44 -5.94 4.56
N GLY A 262 12.69 -5.02 5.49
CA GLY A 262 13.12 -5.32 6.86
C GLY A 262 14.63 -5.44 7.05
N TYR A 263 15.43 -5.27 5.99
CA TYR A 263 16.89 -5.24 6.09
C TYR A 263 17.36 -3.81 6.28
N LEU A 264 18.10 -3.55 7.36
CA LEU A 264 18.75 -2.26 7.58
C LEU A 264 20.22 -2.47 7.94
N ILE A 265 21.05 -1.59 7.40
CA ILE A 265 22.44 -1.44 7.79
C ILE A 265 22.51 -0.15 8.60
N LEU A 266 23.05 -0.24 9.82
CA LEU A 266 23.21 0.92 10.68
C LEU A 266 24.67 1.05 11.07
N TRP A 267 25.21 2.26 11.15
CA TRP A 267 26.58 2.45 11.63
C TRP A 267 26.76 3.77 12.35
N ASP A 268 27.66 3.76 13.31
CA ASP A 268 28.18 4.95 13.97
C ASP A 268 29.72 5.00 13.82
N GLU A 269 30.39 5.81 14.64
CA GLU A 269 31.85 5.94 14.57
C GLU A 269 32.63 4.67 14.95
N LYS A 270 32.01 3.73 15.67
CA LYS A 270 32.66 2.57 16.26
C LYS A 270 32.03 1.23 15.88
N HIS A 271 30.74 1.23 15.57
CA HIS A 271 29.97 0.02 15.37
C HIS A 271 29.31 0.01 14.00
N LEU A 272 29.21 -1.19 13.44
CA LEU A 272 28.47 -1.47 12.21
C LEU A 272 27.50 -2.61 12.49
N PHE A 273 26.22 -2.32 12.35
CA PHE A 273 25.12 -3.18 12.67
C PHE A 273 24.33 -3.60 11.44
N PHE A 274 23.67 -4.74 11.60
CA PHE A 274 22.77 -5.32 10.63
C PHE A 274 21.50 -5.81 11.33
N THR A 275 20.36 -5.63 10.66
CA THR A 275 19.10 -6.27 11.04
C THR A 275 18.42 -6.78 9.79
N ASN A 276 17.80 -7.94 9.88
CA ASN A 276 17.00 -8.58 8.82
C ASN A 276 15.52 -8.72 9.22
N ASN A 277 15.13 -8.18 10.37
CA ASN A 277 13.81 -8.34 10.97
C ASN A 277 13.24 -7.00 11.46
N CYS A 278 13.43 -5.94 10.67
CA CYS A 278 12.87 -4.62 10.94
C CYS A 278 13.33 -4.02 12.28
N GLY A 279 14.56 -4.30 12.72
CA GLY A 279 15.10 -3.77 13.97
C GLY A 279 14.62 -4.51 15.24
N GLN A 280 13.95 -5.65 15.12
CA GLN A 280 13.59 -6.46 16.29
C GLN A 280 14.83 -7.03 16.96
N LEU A 281 15.79 -7.48 16.15
CA LEU A 281 17.13 -7.87 16.54
C LEU A 281 18.12 -7.06 15.72
N VAL A 282 19.11 -6.49 16.40
CA VAL A 282 20.19 -5.73 15.78
C VAL A 282 21.49 -6.42 16.20
N GLU A 283 22.25 -6.88 15.22
CA GLU A 283 23.49 -7.62 15.43
C GLU A 283 24.68 -6.83 14.88
N GLU A 284 25.84 -6.92 15.52
CA GLU A 284 27.07 -6.34 15.00
C GLU A 284 27.64 -7.20 13.87
N ILE A 285 28.08 -6.57 12.78
CA ILE A 285 28.64 -7.27 11.63
C ILE A 285 30.08 -7.71 11.96
N PRO A 286 30.37 -9.03 12.00
CA PRO A 286 31.71 -9.50 12.27
C PRO A 286 32.63 -9.25 11.07
N ILE A 287 33.86 -8.83 11.36
CA ILE A 287 34.92 -8.64 10.37
C ILE A 287 35.87 -9.82 10.42
N LYS A 288 36.20 -10.39 9.26
CA LYS A 288 37.17 -11.47 9.10
C LYS A 288 38.42 -10.93 8.43
N ASN A 289 39.59 -11.35 8.90
CA ASN A 289 40.84 -11.11 8.18
C ASN A 289 41.14 -12.21 7.15
N ASP A 290 42.15 -11.97 6.31
CA ASP A 290 42.84 -12.92 5.42
C ASP A 290 43.02 -14.34 6.02
N LYS A 291 43.40 -14.42 7.30
CA LYS A 291 43.68 -15.66 8.05
C LYS A 291 42.44 -16.29 8.71
N GLY A 292 41.25 -15.75 8.45
CA GLY A 292 40.00 -16.19 9.06
C GLY A 292 39.83 -15.80 10.53
N ILE A 293 40.70 -14.94 11.07
CA ILE A 293 40.57 -14.38 12.41
C ILE A 293 39.36 -13.45 12.43
N LYS A 294 38.40 -13.73 13.33
CA LYS A 294 37.22 -12.88 13.54
C LYS A 294 37.60 -11.74 14.50
N TYR A 295 37.49 -10.50 14.02
CA TYR A 295 37.39 -9.34 14.89
C TYR A 295 35.93 -9.13 15.29
N GLU A 296 35.67 -8.91 16.57
CA GLU A 296 34.31 -8.72 17.09
C GLU A 296 33.70 -7.38 16.66
N SER A 297 34.50 -6.34 16.35
CA SER A 297 33.99 -5.01 16.01
C SER A 297 34.99 -4.14 15.22
N LEU A 298 34.48 -3.19 14.42
CA LEU A 298 35.26 -2.07 13.85
C LEU A 298 36.01 -1.28 14.91
N ALA A 299 35.47 -1.20 16.13
CA ALA A 299 36.06 -0.49 17.27
C ALA A 299 37.47 -0.97 17.60
N HIS A 300 37.77 -2.26 17.40
CA HIS A 300 39.09 -2.83 17.64
C HIS A 300 40.13 -2.43 16.58
N SER A 301 39.68 -1.98 15.41
CA SER A 301 40.53 -1.66 14.27
C SER A 301 40.91 -0.18 14.14
N LEU A 302 40.38 0.71 15.01
CA LEU A 302 40.55 2.18 14.94
C LEU A 302 40.11 2.82 13.60
N ASN A 303 39.38 2.08 12.76
CA ASN A 303 39.01 2.51 11.43
C ASN A 303 37.60 3.12 11.43
N GLN A 304 37.51 4.45 11.33
CA GLN A 304 36.24 5.13 11.13
C GLN A 304 35.72 4.88 9.71
N VAL A 305 34.41 4.65 9.58
CA VAL A 305 33.71 4.55 8.29
C VAL A 305 33.83 5.88 7.54
N SER A 306 34.22 5.82 6.27
CA SER A 306 34.24 6.98 5.35
C SER A 306 33.08 6.91 4.37
N SER A 307 32.89 5.77 3.69
CA SER A 307 31.80 5.58 2.74
C SER A 307 31.32 4.14 2.80
N ILE A 308 30.02 3.94 2.70
CA ILE A 308 29.38 2.63 2.75
C ILE A 308 28.28 2.55 1.69
N THR A 309 28.18 1.42 1.03
CA THR A 309 27.20 1.18 -0.02
C THR A 309 26.75 -0.26 0.02
N GLY A 310 25.50 -0.50 -0.34
CA GLY A 310 24.95 -1.84 -0.43
C GLY A 310 24.11 -1.99 -1.68
N PHE A 311 24.08 -3.21 -2.21
CA PHE A 311 23.36 -3.53 -3.42
C PHE A 311 22.90 -4.99 -3.37
N GLU A 312 21.59 -5.21 -3.53
CA GLU A 312 20.97 -6.52 -3.30
C GLU A 312 21.41 -7.09 -1.94
N ASN A 313 22.16 -8.18 -1.91
CA ASN A 313 22.62 -8.84 -0.69
C ASN A 313 24.13 -8.68 -0.47
N GLU A 314 24.72 -7.59 -0.97
CA GLU A 314 26.14 -7.28 -0.86
C GLU A 314 26.35 -5.94 -0.16
N LEU A 315 27.47 -5.85 0.56
CA LEU A 315 27.87 -4.68 1.32
C LEU A 315 29.34 -4.39 1.05
N ALA A 316 29.64 -3.13 0.76
CA ALA A 316 31.00 -2.64 0.65
C ALA A 316 31.20 -1.42 1.54
N LEU A 317 32.40 -1.33 2.13
CA LEU A 317 32.75 -0.33 3.11
C LEU A 317 34.17 0.17 2.84
N LEU A 318 34.34 1.49 2.87
CA LEU A 318 35.61 2.18 2.80
C LEU A 318 35.83 2.96 4.10
N THR A 319 37.01 2.80 4.70
CA THR A 319 37.38 3.49 5.96
C THR A 319 38.26 4.71 5.72
N LYS A 320 38.37 5.58 6.72
CA LYS A 320 39.28 6.76 6.69
C LYS A 320 40.76 6.38 6.66
N SER A 321 41.08 5.19 7.18
CA SER A 321 42.40 4.56 7.08
C SER A 321 42.62 3.88 5.73
N LYS A 322 41.73 4.07 4.75
CA LYS A 322 41.83 3.57 3.38
C LYS A 322 41.71 2.05 3.24
N LYS A 323 41.18 1.36 4.25
CA LYS A 323 40.87 -0.06 4.15
C LYS A 323 39.54 -0.26 3.44
N PHE A 324 39.52 -1.27 2.58
CA PHE A 324 38.36 -1.66 1.80
C PHE A 324 37.84 -3.00 2.29
N PHE A 325 36.57 -3.02 2.68
CA PHE A 325 35.89 -4.20 3.16
C PHE A 325 34.74 -4.56 2.23
N TYR A 326 34.54 -5.85 2.04
CA TYR A 326 33.43 -6.39 1.26
C TYR A 326 32.82 -7.59 1.96
N GLY A 327 31.53 -7.78 1.78
CA GLY A 327 30.88 -8.98 2.22
C GLY A 327 29.47 -9.15 1.71
N THR A 328 28.89 -10.28 2.10
CA THR A 328 27.53 -10.66 1.75
C THR A 328 26.63 -10.59 2.97
N LEU A 329 25.42 -10.10 2.77
CA LEU A 329 24.35 -10.07 3.74
C LEU A 329 23.53 -11.36 3.58
N GLY A 330 23.50 -12.17 4.63
CA GLY A 330 22.80 -13.45 4.63
C GLY A 330 21.80 -13.53 5.79
N LEU A 331 20.85 -14.46 5.69
CA LEU A 331 19.91 -14.76 6.78
C LEU A 331 20.61 -15.40 8.00
N LEU A 332 21.60 -16.27 7.74
CA LEU A 332 22.30 -17.05 8.77
C LEU A 332 23.76 -16.62 8.97
N SER A 333 24.34 -15.92 8.00
CA SER A 333 25.72 -15.48 8.07
C SER A 333 25.90 -14.17 7.31
N THR A 334 26.26 -13.14 8.05
CA THR A 334 26.74 -11.86 7.51
C THR A 334 28.16 -11.67 8.01
N SER A 335 29.09 -11.35 7.10
CA SER A 335 30.47 -11.03 7.48
C SER A 335 31.14 -10.21 6.41
N LEU A 336 32.02 -9.31 6.82
CA LEU A 336 32.92 -8.57 5.94
C LEU A 336 34.31 -9.22 5.95
N ILE A 337 35.03 -9.18 4.83
CA ILE A 337 36.48 -9.43 4.77
C ILE A 337 37.18 -8.10 4.50
N ASP A 338 38.31 -7.88 5.15
CA ASP A 338 39.33 -6.92 4.72
C ASP A 338 39.96 -7.41 3.40
N ILE A 339 39.87 -6.60 2.35
CA ILE A 339 40.49 -6.91 1.05
C ILE A 339 41.94 -6.39 0.98
N GLU A 340 42.41 -5.69 2.01
CA GLU A 340 43.80 -5.22 2.24
C GLU A 340 44.54 -4.71 0.98
N ASP A 341 44.61 -3.38 0.81
CA ASP A 341 45.56 -2.72 -0.09
C ASP A 341 45.89 -1.32 0.46
N ASP A 342 47.18 -1.00 0.54
CA ASP A 342 47.72 0.30 0.96
C ASP A 342 47.51 1.42 -0.12
N GLY A 343 46.96 1.07 -1.28
CA GLY A 343 46.88 1.92 -2.48
C GLY A 343 45.68 2.87 -2.64
N ILE A 344 44.61 2.81 -1.83
CA ILE A 344 43.40 3.64 -2.06
C ILE A 344 43.63 5.08 -1.56
N GLY A 345 44.30 5.88 -2.39
CA GLY A 345 44.87 7.17 -2.03
C GLY A 345 44.08 8.42 -2.41
N LEU A 346 42.75 8.46 -2.28
CA LEU A 346 41.98 9.62 -2.79
C LEU A 346 41.09 10.29 -1.72
N GLN A 347 41.34 11.57 -1.47
CA GLN A 347 40.44 12.43 -0.69
C GLN A 347 39.11 12.60 -1.44
N ASN A 348 38.00 12.63 -0.72
CA ASN A 348 36.66 12.72 -1.29
C ASN A 348 36.25 11.50 -2.15
N ALA A 349 36.79 10.31 -1.87
CA ALA A 349 36.32 9.08 -2.50
C ALA A 349 35.00 8.61 -1.90
N ALA A 350 34.05 8.26 -2.77
CA ALA A 350 32.84 7.56 -2.39
C ALA A 350 32.67 6.30 -3.23
N ILE A 351 32.01 5.29 -2.67
CA ILE A 351 31.85 3.98 -3.31
C ILE A 351 30.41 3.72 -3.71
N MET A 352 30.21 3.03 -4.83
CA MET A 352 28.91 2.51 -5.25
C MET A 352 29.05 1.19 -6.00
N PHE A 353 28.04 0.33 -5.92
CA PHE A 353 27.98 -0.84 -6.80
C PHE A 353 27.56 -0.43 -8.22
N GLU A 354 28.25 -0.92 -9.24
CA GLU A 354 27.77 -0.88 -10.63
C GLU A 354 26.81 -2.05 -10.88
N SER A 355 27.25 -3.24 -10.52
CA SER A 355 26.48 -4.49 -10.51
C SER A 355 26.93 -5.37 -9.35
N VAL A 356 26.28 -6.52 -9.17
CA VAL A 356 26.74 -7.61 -8.30
C VAL A 356 28.24 -7.85 -8.53
N GLY A 357 29.04 -7.88 -7.46
CA GLY A 357 30.48 -8.13 -7.49
C GLY A 357 31.36 -7.03 -8.12
N ASN A 358 30.79 -5.96 -8.67
CA ASN A 358 31.52 -4.87 -9.33
C ASN A 358 31.24 -3.52 -8.65
N ILE A 359 32.30 -2.92 -8.12
CA ILE A 359 32.22 -1.68 -7.33
C ILE A 359 32.97 -0.58 -8.06
N LEU A 360 32.45 0.64 -8.01
CA LEU A 360 33.10 1.84 -8.51
C LEU A 360 33.48 2.72 -7.33
N ILE A 361 34.77 3.02 -7.22
CA ILE A 361 35.26 4.10 -6.36
C ILE A 361 35.32 5.36 -7.22
N VAL A 362 34.58 6.40 -6.82
CA VAL A 362 34.41 7.62 -7.61
C VAL A 362 34.98 8.80 -6.85
N VAL A 363 35.79 9.60 -7.54
CA VAL A 363 36.42 10.80 -7.01
C VAL A 363 36.20 11.95 -7.98
N PRO A 364 35.55 13.06 -7.56
CA PRO A 364 35.39 14.23 -8.41
C PRO A 364 36.70 15.00 -8.52
N GLU A 365 37.11 15.33 -9.75
CA GLU A 365 38.28 16.15 -10.05
C GLU A 365 37.88 17.50 -10.65
N HIS A 366 38.42 18.58 -10.08
CA HIS A 366 38.13 19.93 -10.53
C HIS A 366 39.16 20.39 -11.58
N PHE A 367 38.69 20.65 -12.79
CA PHE A 367 39.50 21.27 -13.83
C PHE A 367 39.37 22.80 -13.75
N GLN A 368 40.47 23.51 -13.48
CA GLN A 368 40.47 24.97 -13.22
C GLN A 368 39.87 25.87 -14.33
N GLN A 369 39.67 25.34 -15.56
CA GLN A 369 39.22 26.12 -16.71
C GLN A 369 37.78 25.80 -17.17
N SER A 370 37.06 24.91 -16.48
CA SER A 370 35.69 24.50 -16.84
C SER A 370 34.78 24.51 -15.60
N PRO A 371 33.49 24.89 -15.73
CA PRO A 371 32.51 24.69 -14.66
C PRO A 371 32.14 23.21 -14.46
N ALA A 372 32.42 22.36 -15.45
CA ALA A 372 32.21 20.91 -15.37
C ALA A 372 33.35 20.23 -14.61
N PHE A 373 33.00 19.17 -13.88
CA PHE A 373 33.93 18.29 -13.15
C PHE A 373 34.14 17.01 -13.94
N ASP A 374 35.39 16.56 -13.97
CA ASP A 374 35.77 15.24 -14.43
C ASP A 374 35.76 14.26 -13.25
N PHE A 375 35.80 12.97 -13.53
CA PHE A 375 35.75 11.94 -12.49
C PHE A 375 36.85 10.92 -12.69
N THR A 376 37.59 10.65 -11.63
CA THR A 376 38.48 9.50 -11.55
C THR A 376 37.68 8.33 -11.01
N ILE A 377 37.57 7.28 -11.82
CA ILE A 377 36.83 6.07 -11.50
C ILE A 377 37.80 4.91 -11.35
N CYS A 378 37.64 4.16 -10.27
CA CYS A 378 38.37 2.93 -10.00
C CYS A 378 37.36 1.77 -9.99
N PRO A 379 37.28 0.99 -11.08
CA PRO A 379 36.45 -0.20 -11.13
C PRO A 379 37.14 -1.36 -10.40
N VAL A 380 36.46 -1.88 -9.40
CA VAL A 380 36.90 -2.97 -8.53
C VAL A 380 36.08 -4.21 -8.87
N ASN A 381 36.73 -5.24 -9.40
CA ASN A 381 36.13 -6.55 -9.59
C ASN A 381 36.47 -7.43 -8.37
N VAL A 382 35.49 -7.60 -7.49
CA VAL A 382 35.70 -8.31 -6.23
C VAL A 382 35.97 -9.80 -6.44
N GLN A 383 35.38 -10.39 -7.48
CA GLN A 383 35.58 -11.80 -7.79
C GLN A 383 37.05 -12.09 -8.16
N HIS A 384 37.71 -11.19 -8.88
CA HIS A 384 39.14 -11.30 -9.17
C HIS A 384 39.97 -11.22 -7.88
N LEU A 385 39.69 -10.23 -7.03
CA LEU A 385 40.42 -10.04 -5.77
C LEU A 385 40.30 -11.24 -4.83
N LEU A 386 39.11 -11.83 -4.72
CA LEU A 386 38.89 -12.99 -3.88
C LEU A 386 39.55 -14.28 -4.40
N MET A 387 39.81 -14.38 -5.71
CA MET A 387 40.59 -15.49 -6.26
C MET A 387 42.07 -15.36 -5.90
N ASP A 388 42.59 -14.14 -5.83
CA ASP A 388 44.00 -13.86 -5.59
C ASP A 388 44.40 -13.97 -4.11
N LEU A 389 43.49 -13.64 -3.18
CA LEU A 389 43.81 -13.57 -1.74
C LEU A 389 44.14 -14.93 -1.06
N GLU A 390 44.14 -16.06 -1.80
CA GLU A 390 44.31 -17.44 -1.28
C GLU A 390 43.53 -17.74 0.02
N ILE A 391 42.48 -16.96 0.30
CA ILE A 391 41.62 -17.15 1.46
C ILE A 391 41.04 -18.54 1.26
N GLY A 392 41.13 -19.40 2.28
CA GLY A 392 40.60 -20.77 2.28
C GLY A 392 39.06 -20.82 2.16
N LEU A 393 38.51 -20.15 1.15
CA LEU A 393 37.11 -20.09 0.81
C LEU A 393 36.71 -21.50 0.37
N LYS A 394 35.74 -22.06 1.09
CA LYS A 394 35.14 -23.34 0.70
C LYS A 394 34.56 -23.20 -0.70
N THR A 395 34.74 -24.21 -1.55
CA THR A 395 34.14 -24.22 -2.89
C THR A 395 32.62 -24.06 -2.81
N CYS A 396 32.04 -23.32 -3.75
CA CYS A 396 30.60 -23.15 -3.80
C CYS A 396 29.93 -24.52 -4.04
N LYS A 397 28.95 -24.87 -3.21
CA LYS A 397 28.25 -26.16 -3.26
C LYS A 397 27.06 -26.18 -4.23
N ALA A 398 26.86 -25.10 -4.96
CA ALA A 398 25.82 -24.92 -5.94
C ALA A 398 26.41 -24.23 -7.17
N GLU A 399 25.80 -24.47 -8.32
CA GLU A 399 26.15 -23.83 -9.59
C GLU A 399 25.00 -22.98 -10.12
N ILE A 400 23.75 -23.41 -9.91
CA ILE A 400 22.56 -22.70 -10.38
C ILE A 400 21.54 -22.64 -9.27
N LEU A 401 21.02 -21.44 -9.01
CA LEU A 401 19.81 -21.21 -8.23
C LEU A 401 18.91 -20.26 -9.02
N ARG A 402 17.74 -20.74 -9.47
CA ARG A 402 16.80 -19.93 -10.25
C ARG A 402 15.37 -20.13 -9.78
N GLY A 403 14.67 -19.04 -9.49
CA GLY A 403 13.28 -19.04 -9.06
C GLY A 403 12.36 -18.36 -10.08
N ASN A 404 11.12 -18.84 -10.22
CA ASN A 404 10.11 -18.20 -11.08
C ASN A 404 9.59 -16.85 -10.51
N PHE A 405 9.97 -16.54 -9.27
CA PHE A 405 9.52 -15.40 -8.47
C PHE A 405 10.57 -14.29 -8.33
N ASN A 406 11.77 -14.46 -8.89
CA ASN A 406 12.85 -13.49 -8.73
C ASN A 406 12.45 -12.13 -9.32
N LYS A 407 12.62 -11.07 -8.53
CA LYS A 407 12.29 -9.67 -8.86
C LYS A 407 10.84 -9.48 -9.34
N LYS A 408 9.90 -10.22 -8.75
CA LYS A 408 8.45 -10.10 -9.02
C LYS A 408 7.68 -9.83 -7.73
N LEU A 409 6.54 -9.17 -7.87
CA LEU A 409 5.56 -8.99 -6.80
C LEU A 409 4.41 -9.99 -6.97
N PHE A 410 3.99 -10.59 -5.86
CA PHE A 410 2.80 -11.41 -5.79
C PHE A 410 1.84 -10.82 -4.75
N VAL A 411 0.57 -10.68 -5.12
CA VAL A 411 -0.49 -10.26 -4.20
C VAL A 411 -1.21 -11.50 -3.69
N LEU A 412 -1.30 -11.63 -2.38
CA LEU A 412 -1.94 -12.73 -1.68
C LEU A 412 -3.09 -12.17 -0.83
N ASP A 413 -4.33 -12.47 -1.25
CA ASP A 413 -5.51 -12.09 -0.48
C ASP A 413 -5.89 -13.17 0.55
N MET A 414 -6.91 -12.92 1.37
CA MET A 414 -7.40 -13.85 2.38
C MET A 414 -7.73 -15.22 1.78
N ASN A 415 -7.31 -16.29 2.47
CA ASN A 415 -7.51 -17.69 2.08
C ASN A 415 -6.91 -18.12 0.73
N GLU A 416 -6.12 -17.26 0.07
CA GLU A 416 -5.41 -17.65 -1.14
C GLU A 416 -4.13 -18.43 -0.81
N THR A 417 -3.71 -19.26 -1.77
CA THR A 417 -2.44 -19.99 -1.71
C THR A 417 -1.57 -19.60 -2.91
N LEU A 418 -0.37 -19.10 -2.63
CA LEU A 418 0.65 -18.83 -3.62
C LEU A 418 1.60 -20.03 -3.76
N LYS A 419 1.86 -20.42 -5.02
CA LYS A 419 2.80 -21.48 -5.37
C LYS A 419 4.00 -20.88 -6.09
N LEU A 420 5.17 -21.02 -5.49
CA LEU A 420 6.44 -20.58 -6.05
C LEU A 420 7.31 -21.80 -6.33
N SER A 421 8.15 -21.71 -7.36
CA SER A 421 9.04 -22.81 -7.74
C SER A 421 10.44 -22.29 -8.04
N ALA A 422 11.45 -23.00 -7.58
CA ALA A 422 12.84 -22.78 -7.92
C ALA A 422 13.53 -24.08 -8.34
N THR A 423 14.67 -23.95 -8.99
CA THR A 423 15.55 -25.05 -9.40
C THR A 423 16.94 -24.78 -8.85
N LEU A 424 17.46 -25.77 -8.12
CA LEU A 424 18.82 -25.79 -7.58
C LEU A 424 19.64 -26.86 -8.32
N VAL A 425 20.80 -26.48 -8.85
CA VAL A 425 21.79 -27.44 -9.38
C VAL A 425 23.00 -27.40 -8.45
N PRO A 426 23.30 -28.49 -7.69
CA PRO A 426 24.41 -28.48 -6.76
C PRO A 426 25.78 -28.48 -7.46
N GLN A 427 25.94 -29.27 -8.52
CA GLN A 427 27.18 -29.37 -9.31
C GLN A 427 26.87 -29.71 -10.78
N PRO A 428 27.79 -29.43 -11.73
CA PRO A 428 27.55 -29.60 -13.18
C PRO A 428 27.11 -31.01 -13.60
N SER A 429 27.49 -32.02 -12.81
CA SER A 429 27.18 -33.43 -13.06
C SER A 429 25.95 -33.94 -12.30
N GLN A 430 25.32 -33.09 -11.47
CA GLN A 430 24.17 -33.47 -10.67
C GLN A 430 22.85 -33.05 -11.30
N SER A 431 21.81 -33.85 -11.06
CA SER A 431 20.47 -33.54 -11.57
C SER A 431 19.88 -32.30 -10.88
N PRO A 432 19.15 -31.45 -11.63
CA PRO A 432 18.45 -30.32 -11.05
C PRO A 432 17.43 -30.76 -9.98
N VAL A 433 17.45 -30.09 -8.83
CA VAL A 433 16.54 -30.32 -7.72
C VAL A 433 15.44 -29.25 -7.74
N PRO A 434 14.17 -29.62 -7.95
CA PRO A 434 13.06 -28.68 -7.86
C PRO A 434 12.74 -28.34 -6.40
N VAL A 435 12.54 -27.07 -6.12
CA VAL A 435 12.11 -26.54 -4.82
C VAL A 435 10.73 -25.92 -5.00
N ASN A 436 9.70 -26.53 -4.41
CA ASN A 436 8.34 -26.01 -4.45
C ASN A 436 7.97 -25.38 -3.11
N ILE A 437 7.57 -24.11 -3.14
CA ILE A 437 7.23 -23.32 -1.95
C ILE A 437 5.75 -22.98 -2.02
N PHE A 438 5.03 -23.29 -0.95
CA PHE A 438 3.60 -23.01 -0.82
C PHE A 438 3.40 -22.03 0.33
N LEU A 439 2.83 -20.87 0.02
CA LEU A 439 2.48 -19.86 1.01
C LEU A 439 0.96 -19.73 1.03
N MET A 440 0.37 -19.83 2.22
CA MET A 440 -1.07 -19.72 2.40
C MET A 440 -1.34 -18.58 3.38
N GLN A 441 -2.21 -17.66 2.99
CA GLN A 441 -2.71 -16.66 3.91
C GLN A 441 -3.72 -17.36 4.83
N GLN A 442 -3.55 -17.21 6.13
CA GLN A 442 -4.46 -17.76 7.13
C GLN A 442 -4.64 -16.79 8.29
N HIS A 443 -5.84 -16.79 8.87
CA HIS A 443 -6.16 -15.98 10.04
C HIS A 443 -5.59 -16.56 11.35
N VAL A 444 -5.56 -17.90 11.46
CA VAL A 444 -4.99 -18.62 12.60
C VAL A 444 -4.04 -19.68 12.07
N SER A 445 -2.79 -19.67 12.51
CA SER A 445 -1.87 -20.78 12.23
C SER A 445 -2.05 -21.86 13.28
N GLY A 446 -2.41 -23.07 12.87
CA GLY A 446 -2.49 -24.23 13.77
C GLY A 446 -1.15 -24.63 14.43
N ARG A 447 -0.04 -24.00 14.02
CA ARG A 447 1.30 -24.15 14.64
C ARG A 447 1.79 -22.89 15.35
N ALA A 448 1.08 -21.77 15.25
CA ALA A 448 1.44 -20.57 15.99
C ALA A 448 0.91 -20.67 17.43
N HIS A 449 1.59 -20.00 18.34
CA HIS A 449 1.14 -19.87 19.72
C HIS A 449 -0.28 -19.30 19.74
N GLY A 450 -1.16 -19.73 20.65
CA GLY A 450 -2.57 -19.31 20.68
C GLY A 450 -2.81 -17.80 20.86
N SER A 451 -1.76 -17.05 21.19
CA SER A 451 -1.75 -15.57 21.20
C SER A 451 -1.50 -14.94 19.83
N PHE A 452 -1.13 -15.72 18.81
CA PHE A 452 -0.93 -15.27 17.44
C PHE A 452 -2.29 -15.16 16.75
N VAL A 453 -3.00 -14.09 17.06
CA VAL A 453 -4.15 -13.63 16.30
C VAL A 453 -3.63 -12.49 15.43
N SER A 454 -3.56 -12.72 14.12
CA SER A 454 -3.26 -11.66 13.17
C SER A 454 -4.37 -10.60 13.26
N ASN A 455 -4.15 -9.56 14.05
CA ASN A 455 -5.00 -8.36 14.12
C ASN A 455 -4.87 -7.46 12.89
N ILE A 456 -4.08 -7.88 11.89
CA ILE A 456 -3.73 -7.03 10.75
C ILE A 456 -4.93 -6.98 9.80
N LYS A 457 -5.78 -5.98 10.00
CA LYS A 457 -6.86 -5.60 9.09
C LYS A 457 -6.32 -4.91 7.82
N THR A 458 -5.05 -4.50 7.81
CA THR A 458 -4.42 -3.71 6.75
C THR A 458 -3.53 -4.56 5.84
N ALA A 459 -3.29 -4.06 4.63
CA ALA A 459 -2.35 -4.70 3.71
C ALA A 459 -0.91 -4.54 4.22
N THR A 460 -0.09 -5.58 4.06
CA THR A 460 1.33 -5.61 4.40
C THR A 460 2.17 -5.98 3.19
N LEU A 461 3.43 -5.59 3.21
CA LEU A 461 4.41 -5.95 2.17
C LEU A 461 5.59 -6.61 2.84
N SER A 462 5.98 -7.77 2.33
CA SER A 462 7.11 -8.55 2.81
C SER A 462 7.97 -9.06 1.65
N THR A 463 9.11 -9.64 1.99
CA THR A 463 10.05 -10.23 1.02
C THR A 463 10.15 -11.72 1.28
N ILE A 464 10.13 -12.52 0.20
CA ILE A 464 10.53 -13.92 0.24
C ILE A 464 11.92 -14.04 -0.36
N THR A 465 12.83 -14.66 0.40
CA THR A 465 14.20 -14.90 -0.03
C THR A 465 14.49 -16.40 0.01
N LEU A 466 14.96 -16.95 -1.11
CA LEU A 466 15.51 -18.29 -1.18
C LEU A 466 17.03 -18.16 -1.34
N ASP A 467 17.75 -18.61 -0.33
CA ASP A 467 19.21 -18.54 -0.23
C ASP A 467 19.82 -19.92 0.06
N LEU A 468 21.12 -20.06 -0.21
CA LEU A 468 21.92 -21.21 0.14
C LEU A 468 22.40 -21.10 1.60
N ILE A 469 22.33 -22.21 2.33
CA ILE A 469 22.93 -22.30 3.67
C ILE A 469 24.44 -22.18 3.52
N ASP A 470 25.06 -21.35 4.36
CA ASP A 470 26.48 -21.01 4.29
C ASP A 470 26.90 -20.48 2.90
N ARG A 471 26.09 -19.59 2.30
CA ARG A 471 26.49 -18.81 1.12
C ARG A 471 27.74 -17.99 1.48
N GLY A 472 28.90 -18.59 1.29
CA GLY A 472 30.19 -17.96 1.45
C GLY A 472 30.49 -17.06 0.26
N MET A 473 31.59 -16.32 0.35
CA MET A 473 32.03 -15.40 -0.71
C MET A 473 32.56 -16.12 -1.96
N SER A 474 32.64 -17.45 -1.94
CA SER A 474 32.86 -18.26 -3.13
C SER A 474 31.63 -18.41 -4.02
N CYS A 475 30.44 -18.01 -3.55
CA CYS A 475 29.17 -18.12 -4.27
C CYS A 475 28.62 -16.76 -4.71
N ILE A 476 29.47 -15.78 -5.07
CA ILE A 476 29.04 -14.41 -5.43
C ILE A 476 28.12 -14.40 -6.65
N ASP A 477 28.42 -15.23 -7.65
CA ASP A 477 27.58 -15.34 -8.87
C ASP A 477 26.20 -15.96 -8.60
N LEU A 478 26.00 -16.55 -7.42
CA LEU A 478 24.75 -17.16 -6.98
C LEU A 478 24.00 -16.23 -6.03
N GLN A 479 23.36 -15.23 -6.62
CA GLN A 479 22.50 -14.33 -5.87
C GLN A 479 21.22 -15.03 -5.38
N PRO A 480 20.73 -14.69 -4.18
CA PRO A 480 19.54 -15.31 -3.63
C PRO A 480 18.35 -14.88 -4.46
N GLN A 481 17.37 -15.77 -4.58
CA GLN A 481 16.15 -15.45 -5.33
C GLN A 481 15.24 -14.66 -4.41
N ILE A 482 14.90 -13.44 -4.81
CA ILE A 482 14.15 -12.48 -4.00
C ILE A 482 12.84 -12.16 -4.71
N GLY A 483 11.72 -12.33 -4.03
CA GLY A 483 10.41 -11.90 -4.50
C GLY A 483 9.73 -11.03 -3.46
N LEU A 484 8.85 -10.13 -3.89
CA LEU A 484 7.98 -9.37 -2.99
C LEU A 484 6.63 -10.07 -2.88
N ILE A 485 6.07 -10.04 -1.67
CA ILE A 485 4.74 -10.56 -1.40
C ILE A 485 3.97 -9.45 -0.70
N SER A 486 2.92 -8.97 -1.35
CA SER A 486 1.92 -8.13 -0.71
C SER A 486 0.81 -9.02 -0.17
N ILE A 487 0.61 -8.99 1.14
CA ILE A 487 -0.55 -9.60 1.78
C ILE A 487 -1.60 -8.50 1.87
N GLY A 488 -2.59 -8.53 1.00
CA GLY A 488 -3.46 -7.37 0.83
C GLY A 488 -4.52 -7.54 -0.25
N CYS A 489 -5.16 -6.42 -0.60
CA CYS A 489 -6.22 -6.42 -1.59
C CYS A 489 -5.66 -6.71 -2.98
N ASN A 490 -6.20 -7.73 -3.63
CA ASN A 490 -6.05 -7.91 -5.07
C ASN A 490 -7.08 -7.04 -5.79
N TRP A 491 -6.64 -5.90 -6.33
CA TRP A 491 -7.48 -4.90 -6.97
C TRP A 491 -8.20 -5.38 -8.24
N ASN A 492 -7.84 -6.55 -8.76
CA ASN A 492 -8.55 -7.19 -9.86
C ASN A 492 -9.84 -7.89 -9.41
N LYS A 493 -10.08 -8.02 -8.10
CA LYS A 493 -11.30 -8.57 -7.54
C LYS A 493 -12.40 -7.52 -7.49
N ARG A 494 -13.60 -7.93 -7.89
CA ARG A 494 -14.82 -7.12 -7.78
C ARG A 494 -16.02 -8.01 -7.49
N ILE A 495 -17.03 -7.43 -6.86
CA ILE A 495 -18.30 -8.09 -6.64
C ILE A 495 -19.37 -7.58 -7.59
N ILE A 496 -20.17 -8.51 -8.11
CA ILE A 496 -21.28 -8.22 -9.02
C ILE A 496 -22.53 -8.88 -8.46
N ILE A 497 -23.67 -8.19 -8.55
CA ILE A 497 -24.95 -8.77 -8.19
C ILE A 497 -25.48 -9.56 -9.38
N ARG A 498 -25.80 -10.83 -9.16
CA ARG A 498 -26.41 -11.69 -10.19
C ARG A 498 -27.79 -11.12 -10.58
N ARG A 499 -28.03 -11.00 -11.89
CA ARG A 499 -29.26 -10.44 -12.46
C ARG A 499 -30.13 -11.47 -13.17
N ASP A 500 -30.73 -12.36 -12.38
CA ASP A 500 -31.60 -13.42 -12.93
C ASP A 500 -32.97 -12.89 -13.40
N LEU A 501 -33.50 -11.87 -12.71
CA LEU A 501 -34.81 -11.30 -13.00
C LEU A 501 -34.78 -9.77 -12.83
N THR A 502 -35.03 -9.05 -13.92
CA THR A 502 -35.05 -7.58 -13.94
C THR A 502 -36.41 -7.02 -14.34
N ALA A 503 -36.65 -5.76 -13.97
CA ALA A 503 -37.88 -5.04 -14.32
C ALA A 503 -38.05 -4.89 -15.83
N CYS A 504 -36.93 -4.71 -16.55
CA CYS A 504 -36.90 -4.61 -18.01
C CYS A 504 -37.31 -5.92 -18.69
N MET A 505 -36.81 -7.07 -18.20
CA MET A 505 -37.20 -8.39 -18.75
C MET A 505 -38.70 -8.70 -18.62
N LYS A 506 -39.36 -8.08 -17.63
CA LYS A 506 -40.79 -8.23 -17.39
C LYS A 506 -41.61 -7.03 -17.89
N ASN A 507 -41.00 -6.12 -18.65
CA ASN A 507 -41.62 -4.92 -19.21
C ASN A 507 -42.28 -3.99 -18.18
N PHE A 508 -41.79 -3.97 -16.93
CA PHE A 508 -42.19 -2.96 -15.94
C PHE A 508 -41.53 -1.61 -16.19
N LEU A 509 -40.32 -1.63 -16.77
CA LEU A 509 -39.55 -0.44 -17.16
C LEU A 509 -38.98 -0.68 -18.56
N ASN A 510 -38.91 0.38 -19.37
CA ASN A 510 -38.32 0.32 -20.69
C ASN A 510 -36.82 0.71 -20.63
N PRO A 511 -35.88 -0.12 -21.10
CA PRO A 511 -34.46 0.24 -21.18
C PRO A 511 -34.18 1.57 -21.87
N GLU A 512 -34.85 1.84 -23.01
CA GLU A 512 -34.66 3.08 -23.77
C GLU A 512 -35.09 4.33 -22.98
N GLU A 513 -36.09 4.20 -22.11
CA GLU A 513 -36.50 5.30 -21.23
C GLU A 513 -35.49 5.53 -20.11
N LEU A 514 -34.93 4.44 -19.56
CA LEU A 514 -33.93 4.52 -18.49
C LEU A 514 -32.60 5.14 -18.98
N GLU A 515 -32.21 4.88 -20.22
CA GLU A 515 -31.02 5.49 -20.85
C GLU A 515 -31.16 7.01 -21.06
N ASN A 516 -32.38 7.50 -21.24
CA ASN A 516 -32.66 8.90 -21.58
C ASN A 516 -32.89 9.80 -20.35
N ASN A 517 -31.86 9.96 -19.51
CA ASN A 517 -31.89 10.83 -18.31
C ASN A 517 -33.15 10.61 -17.44
N TYR A 518 -33.46 9.35 -17.17
CA TYR A 518 -34.64 8.99 -16.41
C TYR A 518 -34.59 9.54 -14.99
N THR A 519 -35.71 10.11 -14.53
CA THR A 519 -35.85 10.60 -13.16
C THR A 519 -37.03 9.94 -12.49
N TYR A 520 -36.92 9.71 -11.18
CA TYR A 520 -38.01 9.17 -10.38
C TYR A 520 -38.17 9.93 -9.07
N ILE A 521 -39.38 9.88 -8.52
CA ILE A 521 -39.77 10.66 -7.35
C ILE A 521 -39.77 9.77 -6.11
N LEU A 522 -39.12 10.25 -5.05
CA LEU A 522 -39.21 9.72 -3.71
C LEU A 522 -40.18 10.57 -2.90
N GLU A 523 -41.27 9.96 -2.44
CA GLU A 523 -42.28 10.66 -1.65
C GLU A 523 -41.69 11.09 -0.31
N LYS A 524 -41.97 12.32 0.13
CA LYS A 524 -41.48 12.87 1.40
C LYS A 524 -41.72 11.99 2.64
N THR A 525 -42.73 11.11 2.62
CA THR A 525 -43.06 10.23 3.75
C THR A 525 -42.25 8.94 3.79
N SER A 526 -41.41 8.70 2.77
CA SER A 526 -40.78 7.41 2.52
C SER A 526 -39.26 7.42 2.70
N TYR A 527 -38.65 8.62 2.84
CA TYR A 527 -37.21 8.81 3.01
C TYR A 527 -36.89 9.82 4.10
N ASP A 528 -35.69 9.73 4.68
CA ASP A 528 -35.16 10.68 5.65
C ASP A 528 -34.51 11.88 4.93
N GLY A 529 -35.09 13.07 5.09
CA GLY A 529 -34.62 14.32 4.49
C GLY A 529 -33.28 14.82 5.04
N SER A 530 -32.93 14.39 6.25
CA SER A 530 -31.67 14.73 6.91
C SER A 530 -30.53 13.76 6.60
N PHE A 531 -30.82 12.68 5.85
CA PHE A 531 -29.86 11.65 5.47
C PHE A 531 -28.70 12.25 4.65
N HIS A 532 -27.46 11.99 5.09
CA HIS A 532 -26.22 12.59 4.56
C HIS A 532 -26.08 14.12 4.75
N SER A 533 -26.60 14.68 5.85
CA SER A 533 -26.46 16.11 6.14
C SER A 533 -27.03 17.01 5.04
N ARG A 534 -27.99 16.49 4.26
CA ARG A 534 -28.71 17.27 3.25
C ARG A 534 -29.44 18.40 3.97
N LYS A 535 -29.15 19.64 3.57
CA LYS A 535 -29.85 20.85 4.04
C LYS A 535 -31.21 21.01 3.35
N GLN A 536 -31.98 19.93 3.18
CA GLN A 536 -33.31 20.03 2.59
C GLN A 536 -34.35 20.30 3.69
N PRO A 537 -35.27 21.26 3.49
CA PRO A 537 -36.39 21.43 4.41
C PRO A 537 -37.28 20.20 4.38
N ASP A 538 -37.60 19.67 5.57
CA ASP A 538 -38.53 18.56 5.83
C ASP A 538 -39.93 18.87 5.28
N ASN A 539 -40.17 18.75 3.96
CA ASN A 539 -41.53 18.65 3.38
C ASN A 539 -41.67 18.51 1.84
N LYS A 540 -40.61 18.30 1.07
CA LYS A 540 -40.72 18.17 -0.40
C LYS A 540 -40.40 16.75 -0.88
N ASP A 541 -41.00 16.35 -1.99
CA ASP A 541 -40.61 15.13 -2.68
C ASP A 541 -39.22 15.32 -3.32
N LEU A 542 -38.44 14.25 -3.35
CA LEU A 542 -37.09 14.26 -3.89
C LEU A 542 -37.09 13.65 -5.30
N ILE A 543 -36.62 14.41 -6.28
CA ILE A 543 -36.39 13.94 -7.64
C ILE A 543 -34.98 13.37 -7.70
N VAL A 544 -34.85 12.11 -8.12
CA VAL A 544 -33.58 11.40 -8.22
C VAL A 544 -33.32 11.04 -9.68
N ASP A 545 -32.16 11.43 -10.18
CA ASP A 545 -31.66 11.05 -11.50
C ASP A 545 -31.15 9.59 -11.46
N TYR A 546 -31.61 8.77 -12.40
CA TYR A 546 -31.25 7.36 -12.47
C TYR A 546 -30.07 7.14 -13.41
N ASP A 547 -28.92 6.78 -12.84
CA ASP A 547 -27.69 6.48 -13.57
C ASP A 547 -27.74 5.07 -14.20
N TYR A 548 -28.28 4.98 -15.42
CA TYR A 548 -28.43 3.71 -16.13
C TYR A 548 -27.09 3.08 -16.54
N GLU A 549 -26.09 3.89 -16.92
CA GLU A 549 -24.77 3.38 -17.31
C GLU A 549 -24.12 2.57 -16.18
N ARG A 550 -24.25 3.06 -14.95
CA ARG A 550 -23.71 2.39 -13.77
C ARG A 550 -24.63 1.30 -13.22
N LEU A 551 -25.94 1.54 -13.17
CA LEU A 551 -26.89 0.68 -12.45
C LEU A 551 -27.55 -0.38 -13.34
N GLY A 552 -27.58 -0.21 -14.66
CA GLY A 552 -28.28 -1.06 -15.61
C GLY A 552 -29.78 -1.22 -15.29
N CYS A 553 -30.43 -2.26 -15.80
CA CYS A 553 -31.84 -2.52 -15.47
C CYS A 553 -32.05 -2.99 -14.01
N PRO A 554 -32.98 -2.38 -13.22
CA PRO A 554 -33.24 -2.79 -11.84
C PRO A 554 -33.67 -4.25 -11.69
N LEU A 555 -33.21 -4.90 -10.61
CA LEU A 555 -33.71 -6.22 -10.19
C LEU A 555 -35.19 -6.13 -9.82
N LEU A 556 -35.98 -7.14 -10.18
CA LEU A 556 -37.41 -7.12 -9.91
C LEU A 556 -37.73 -7.91 -8.63
N VAL A 557 -38.35 -7.26 -7.64
CA VAL A 557 -38.72 -7.89 -6.36
C VAL A 557 -40.17 -7.59 -6.00
N TYR A 558 -40.90 -8.60 -5.54
CA TYR A 558 -42.29 -8.43 -5.10
C TYR A 558 -42.34 -7.89 -3.67
N TYR A 559 -43.23 -6.94 -3.39
CA TYR A 559 -43.40 -6.40 -2.04
C TYR A 559 -43.74 -7.50 -1.04
N ASN A 560 -43.39 -7.32 0.24
CA ASN A 560 -43.69 -8.27 1.31
C ASN A 560 -43.13 -9.70 1.11
N SER A 561 -42.17 -9.89 0.20
CA SER A 561 -41.46 -11.16 0.01
C SER A 561 -40.05 -11.07 0.59
N PRO A 562 -39.63 -12.02 1.46
CA PRO A 562 -38.25 -12.12 1.92
C PRO A 562 -37.29 -12.23 0.73
N TRP A 563 -36.34 -11.31 0.64
CA TRP A 563 -35.40 -11.22 -0.47
C TRP A 563 -33.98 -10.89 0.00
N LYS A 564 -32.99 -11.48 -0.66
CA LYS A 564 -31.59 -11.12 -0.51
C LYS A 564 -30.87 -11.25 -1.85
N PRO A 565 -29.89 -10.40 -2.15
CA PRO A 565 -29.14 -10.50 -3.40
C PRO A 565 -28.24 -11.73 -3.41
N VAL A 566 -28.00 -12.27 -4.61
CA VAL A 566 -26.95 -13.26 -4.87
C VAL A 566 -25.73 -12.50 -5.37
N ILE A 567 -24.61 -12.64 -4.67
CA ILE A 567 -23.39 -11.89 -4.91
C ILE A 567 -22.36 -12.82 -5.53
N GLU A 568 -21.72 -12.39 -6.61
CA GLU A 568 -20.65 -13.12 -7.28
C GLU A 568 -19.33 -12.38 -7.12
N LEU A 569 -18.28 -13.13 -6.75
CA LEU A 569 -16.92 -12.63 -6.80
C LEU A 569 -16.33 -12.93 -8.18
N TRP A 570 -15.82 -11.90 -8.81
CA TRP A 570 -15.11 -11.97 -10.08
C TRP A 570 -13.68 -11.50 -9.90
N LYS A 571 -12.73 -12.17 -10.54
CA LYS A 571 -11.35 -11.72 -10.67
C LYS A 571 -11.09 -11.45 -12.14
N GLU A 572 -10.86 -10.19 -12.48
CA GLU A 572 -10.80 -9.73 -13.87
C GLU A 572 -12.10 -10.08 -14.64
N SER A 573 -12.02 -11.09 -15.51
CA SER A 573 -13.12 -11.60 -16.33
C SER A 573 -13.60 -12.99 -15.92
N ASP A 574 -12.98 -13.59 -14.90
CA ASP A 574 -13.30 -14.95 -14.48
C ASP A 574 -14.18 -14.95 -13.23
N PHE A 575 -15.27 -15.72 -13.29
CA PHE A 575 -16.11 -16.01 -12.13
C PHE A 575 -15.32 -16.88 -11.14
N VAL A 576 -15.24 -16.44 -9.89
CA VAL A 576 -14.54 -17.17 -8.82
C VAL A 576 -15.53 -17.99 -8.02
N GLU A 577 -16.51 -17.34 -7.38
CA GLU A 577 -17.50 -18.00 -6.52
C GLU A 577 -18.74 -17.14 -6.24
N VAL A 578 -19.77 -17.78 -5.67
CA VAL A 578 -20.90 -17.06 -5.05
C VAL A 578 -20.53 -16.74 -3.60
N VAL A 579 -20.54 -15.45 -3.27
CA VAL A 579 -20.16 -14.96 -1.94
C VAL A 579 -21.24 -15.31 -0.92
N LYS A 580 -20.84 -15.98 0.16
CA LYS A 580 -21.73 -16.40 1.25
C LYS A 580 -21.46 -15.69 2.58
N THR A 581 -20.48 -14.79 2.63
CA THR A 581 -20.09 -14.12 3.88
C THR A 581 -21.09 -13.04 4.31
N GLU A 582 -20.83 -12.40 5.45
CA GLU A 582 -21.59 -11.31 6.06
C GLU A 582 -21.41 -10.00 5.25
N PHE A 583 -22.53 -9.39 4.87
CA PHE A 583 -22.59 -8.14 4.14
C PHE A 583 -23.74 -7.26 4.65
N ILE A 584 -23.68 -5.98 4.32
CA ILE A 584 -24.72 -5.00 4.65
C ILE A 584 -25.30 -4.38 3.37
N LEU A 585 -26.53 -3.88 3.48
CA LEU A 585 -27.20 -3.10 2.46
C LEU A 585 -27.59 -1.74 3.03
N ILE A 586 -27.12 -0.67 2.38
CA ILE A 586 -27.43 0.72 2.76
C ILE A 586 -28.14 1.39 1.59
N GLU A 587 -29.33 1.93 1.80
CA GLU A 587 -30.05 2.66 0.74
C GLU A 587 -29.48 4.07 0.59
N ARG A 588 -29.09 4.45 -0.62
CA ARG A 588 -28.31 5.68 -0.89
C ARG A 588 -29.10 6.97 -0.73
N ASN A 589 -30.42 6.92 -0.86
CA ASN A 589 -31.30 8.08 -0.82
C ASN A 589 -31.97 8.28 0.54
N GLY A 590 -31.76 7.38 1.51
CA GLY A 590 -32.35 7.43 2.84
C GLY A 590 -33.76 6.84 2.92
N LEU A 591 -34.15 5.98 1.97
CA LEU A 591 -35.42 5.25 2.06
C LEU A 591 -35.42 4.30 3.25
N PHE A 592 -36.46 4.36 4.08
CA PHE A 592 -36.65 3.47 5.23
C PHE A 592 -37.88 2.54 5.07
N THR A 593 -38.39 2.39 3.84
CA THR A 593 -39.58 1.58 3.52
C THR A 593 -39.27 0.09 3.32
N TYR A 594 -38.34 -0.45 4.10
CA TYR A 594 -38.00 -1.87 4.15
C TYR A 594 -37.56 -2.26 5.57
N ASN A 595 -37.72 -3.53 5.90
CA ASN A 595 -37.39 -4.09 7.21
C ASN A 595 -36.57 -5.38 7.06
N TYR A 596 -35.93 -5.81 8.13
CA TYR A 596 -35.20 -7.07 8.18
C TYR A 596 -36.05 -8.20 8.77
N SER A 597 -35.91 -9.40 8.22
CA SER A 597 -36.70 -10.57 8.64
C SER A 597 -36.34 -11.09 10.04
N LEU A 598 -35.12 -10.80 10.52
CA LEU A 598 -34.62 -11.25 11.82
C LEU A 598 -34.37 -10.06 12.77
N THR A 599 -34.60 -10.31 14.05
CA THR A 599 -34.13 -9.44 15.15
C THR A 599 -32.82 -9.99 15.71
N VAL A 600 -32.08 -9.16 16.44
CA VAL A 600 -30.78 -9.55 17.04
C VAL A 600 -30.89 -10.82 17.90
N GLY A 601 -31.96 -10.97 18.68
CA GLY A 601 -32.20 -12.18 19.48
C GLY A 601 -32.51 -13.42 18.64
N LYS A 602 -33.29 -13.27 17.56
CA LYS A 602 -33.59 -14.39 16.63
C LYS A 602 -32.40 -14.78 15.77
N ALA A 603 -31.45 -13.87 15.57
CA ALA A 603 -30.17 -14.14 14.93
C ALA A 603 -29.18 -14.88 15.84
N LEU A 604 -29.54 -15.21 17.10
CA LEU A 604 -28.70 -15.91 18.07
C LEU A 604 -27.40 -15.17 18.42
N CYS A 605 -27.43 -13.83 18.36
CA CYS A 605 -26.32 -13.00 18.82
C CYS A 605 -26.09 -13.16 20.33
N LYS A 606 -24.82 -13.18 20.75
CA LYS A 606 -24.41 -13.17 22.17
C LYS A 606 -24.17 -11.76 22.70
N SER A 607 -23.78 -10.84 21.81
CA SER A 607 -23.57 -9.41 22.06
C SER A 607 -24.53 -8.57 21.21
N GLN A 608 -24.69 -7.28 21.54
CA GLN A 608 -25.55 -6.41 20.74
C GLN A 608 -24.96 -6.21 19.34
N ALA A 609 -25.72 -6.56 18.29
CA ALA A 609 -25.29 -6.35 16.92
C ALA A 609 -25.24 -4.86 16.56
N GLN A 610 -24.27 -4.50 15.72
CA GLN A 610 -24.14 -3.16 15.15
C GLN A 610 -25.29 -2.85 14.20
N SER A 611 -25.64 -1.57 14.10
CA SER A 611 -26.65 -1.01 13.20
C SER A 611 -26.10 0.21 12.47
N TRP A 612 -26.69 0.56 11.33
CA TRP A 612 -26.30 1.74 10.55
C TRP A 612 -26.27 3.02 11.39
N SER A 613 -27.32 3.25 12.21
CA SER A 613 -27.40 4.40 13.12
C SER A 613 -26.26 4.42 14.13
N SER A 614 -25.94 3.29 14.77
CA SER A 614 -24.81 3.25 15.70
C SER A 614 -23.46 3.48 15.02
N MET A 615 -23.28 3.02 13.79
CA MET A 615 -22.01 3.13 13.07
C MET A 615 -21.78 4.53 12.49
N ILE A 616 -22.83 5.17 11.97
CA ILE A 616 -22.74 6.55 11.49
C ILE A 616 -22.52 7.51 12.67
N ASP A 617 -23.14 7.27 13.83
CA ASP A 617 -22.97 8.09 15.02
C ASP A 617 -21.54 8.01 15.58
N ALA A 618 -20.92 6.83 15.53
CA ALA A 618 -19.54 6.62 15.95
C ALA A 618 -18.48 7.08 14.92
N SER A 619 -18.83 7.17 13.63
CA SER A 619 -17.89 7.50 12.57
C SER A 619 -17.52 8.99 12.51
N SER A 620 -16.26 9.29 12.18
CA SER A 620 -15.76 10.63 11.87
C SER A 620 -16.16 11.12 10.48
N THR A 621 -16.31 10.22 9.49
CA THR A 621 -16.56 10.58 8.08
C THR A 621 -18.03 10.93 7.80
N LYS A 622 -18.96 10.53 8.68
CA LYS A 622 -20.42 10.80 8.59
C LYS A 622 -21.03 10.54 7.19
N ASP A 623 -20.50 9.56 6.46
CA ASP A 623 -20.88 9.19 5.10
C ASP A 623 -21.17 7.68 4.94
N LEU A 624 -21.42 7.21 3.71
CA LEU A 624 -21.64 5.78 3.38
C LEU A 624 -20.44 4.87 3.74
N ASN A 625 -19.28 5.43 4.07
CA ASN A 625 -18.08 4.70 4.46
C ASN A 625 -17.97 4.45 5.96
N ALA A 626 -18.94 4.94 6.74
CA ALA A 626 -18.97 4.79 8.19
C ALA A 626 -19.02 3.34 8.70
N TRP A 627 -19.58 2.41 7.93
CA TRP A 627 -19.60 0.98 8.28
C TRP A 627 -18.81 0.17 7.26
N ASN A 628 -17.74 -0.48 7.72
CA ASN A 628 -16.80 -1.20 6.88
C ASN A 628 -16.19 -2.41 7.62
N ARG A 629 -15.37 -3.18 6.92
CA ARG A 629 -14.71 -4.37 7.49
C ARG A 629 -13.74 -4.06 8.64
N GLU A 630 -13.20 -2.84 8.72
CA GLU A 630 -12.25 -2.49 9.77
C GLU A 630 -12.93 -2.24 11.11
N ASN A 631 -14.19 -1.80 11.11
CA ASN A 631 -14.96 -1.52 12.32
C ASN A 631 -16.12 -2.49 12.59
N TYR A 632 -16.32 -3.48 11.72
CA TYR A 632 -17.28 -4.56 11.91
C TYR A 632 -16.89 -5.48 13.08
N VAL A 633 -17.87 -5.84 13.90
CA VAL A 633 -17.73 -6.77 15.03
C VAL A 633 -18.82 -7.83 14.95
N ASN A 634 -18.42 -9.10 14.97
CA ASN A 634 -19.37 -10.21 14.89
C ASN A 634 -20.15 -10.36 16.21
N CYS A 635 -21.49 -10.32 16.15
CA CYS A 635 -22.35 -10.40 17.33
C CYS A 635 -22.40 -11.79 17.99
N HIS A 636 -21.95 -12.85 17.28
CA HIS A 636 -21.96 -14.23 17.78
C HIS A 636 -20.80 -14.53 18.74
N GLU A 637 -19.82 -13.63 18.79
CA GLU A 637 -18.74 -13.64 19.76
C GLU A 637 -19.17 -12.94 21.06
N HIS A 638 -18.73 -13.47 22.20
CA HIS A 638 -19.02 -12.86 23.49
C HIS A 638 -18.13 -11.64 23.67
N ASN A 639 -18.74 -10.49 23.96
CA ASN A 639 -18.03 -9.25 24.19
C ASN A 639 -18.62 -8.57 25.44
N GLU A 640 -17.86 -8.55 26.53
CA GLU A 640 -18.29 -7.98 27.81
C GLU A 640 -18.58 -6.48 27.71
N ASN A 641 -17.89 -5.76 26.81
CA ASN A 641 -18.06 -4.32 26.62
C ASN A 641 -19.36 -3.96 25.87
N VAL A 642 -19.98 -4.93 25.18
CA VAL A 642 -21.17 -4.71 24.35
C VAL A 642 -22.23 -5.78 24.66
N PRO A 643 -22.87 -5.74 25.85
CA PRO A 643 -23.87 -6.72 26.24
C PRO A 643 -25.10 -6.65 25.34
N LEU A 644 -25.81 -7.77 25.20
CA LEU A 644 -27.06 -7.84 24.45
C LEU A 644 -28.18 -7.11 25.22
N LEU A 645 -28.39 -5.83 24.93
CA LEU A 645 -29.39 -4.98 25.61
C LEU A 645 -30.76 -5.01 24.94
N SER A 646 -30.81 -5.08 23.61
CA SER A 646 -32.04 -4.97 22.81
C SER A 646 -32.20 -6.15 21.85
N PRO A 647 -32.69 -7.31 22.33
CA PRO A 647 -32.91 -8.49 21.49
C PRO A 647 -33.97 -8.30 20.38
N GLN A 648 -34.85 -7.32 20.54
CA GLN A 648 -35.92 -7.00 19.58
C GLN A 648 -35.49 -6.03 18.47
N ALA A 649 -34.29 -5.45 18.56
CA ALA A 649 -33.76 -4.59 17.51
C ALA A 649 -33.60 -5.37 16.20
N GLU A 650 -33.71 -4.68 15.07
CA GLU A 650 -33.54 -5.29 13.75
C GLU A 650 -32.08 -5.74 13.56
N TYR A 651 -31.90 -6.95 13.06
CA TYR A 651 -30.57 -7.44 12.69
C TYR A 651 -30.29 -7.01 11.24
N GLN A 652 -29.34 -6.11 11.04
CA GLN A 652 -29.11 -5.48 9.72
C GLN A 652 -28.04 -6.19 8.86
N ILE A 653 -27.39 -7.22 9.41
CA ILE A 653 -26.37 -8.01 8.72
C ILE A 653 -27.07 -9.12 7.93
N LEU A 654 -26.65 -9.30 6.67
CA LEU A 654 -27.14 -10.32 5.76
C LEU A 654 -26.03 -11.31 5.42
N GLY A 655 -26.40 -12.51 4.98
CA GLY A 655 -25.43 -13.55 4.63
C GLY A 655 -24.84 -14.25 5.85
N GLY A 656 -23.68 -14.87 5.66
CA GLY A 656 -22.99 -15.69 6.66
C GLY A 656 -23.81 -16.92 7.06
N SER A 657 -23.83 -17.21 8.35
CA SER A 657 -24.65 -18.26 8.96
C SER A 657 -26.13 -17.87 9.11
N SER A 658 -26.49 -16.60 8.86
CA SER A 658 -27.84 -16.09 9.09
C SER A 658 -28.76 -16.36 7.89
N SER A 659 -30.03 -16.68 8.19
CA SER A 659 -31.10 -16.72 7.18
C SER A 659 -31.77 -15.35 6.99
N ASN A 660 -31.10 -14.26 7.38
CA ASN A 660 -31.69 -12.93 7.32
C ASN A 660 -31.93 -12.48 5.87
N SER A 661 -32.93 -11.64 5.69
CA SER A 661 -33.42 -11.14 4.41
C SER A 661 -34.12 -9.80 4.59
N ILE A 662 -34.23 -9.04 3.51
CA ILE A 662 -34.98 -7.79 3.46
C ILE A 662 -36.42 -8.07 3.03
N ILE A 663 -37.35 -7.37 3.65
CA ILE A 663 -38.78 -7.38 3.31
C ILE A 663 -39.18 -5.93 3.00
N PHE A 664 -39.63 -5.69 1.77
CA PHE A 664 -40.07 -4.36 1.34
C PHE A 664 -41.49 -4.06 1.82
N ASN A 665 -41.68 -2.86 2.37
CA ASN A 665 -42.98 -2.38 2.82
C ASN A 665 -43.88 -2.04 1.61
N GLN A 666 -45.13 -1.63 1.89
CA GLN A 666 -46.13 -1.32 0.86
C GLN A 666 -45.79 -0.01 0.09
N ARG A 667 -44.80 -0.09 -0.80
CA ARG A 667 -44.36 0.96 -1.73
C ARG A 667 -43.86 0.32 -3.02
N ASN A 668 -44.30 0.84 -4.17
CA ASN A 668 -43.71 0.50 -5.46
C ASN A 668 -42.67 1.55 -5.85
N GLY A 669 -41.59 1.13 -6.48
CA GLY A 669 -40.59 2.05 -6.99
C GLY A 669 -39.17 1.52 -6.92
N ILE A 670 -38.23 2.38 -7.32
CA ILE A 670 -36.80 2.08 -7.37
C ILE A 670 -36.17 2.33 -6.00
N TYR A 671 -35.29 1.42 -5.59
CA TYR A 671 -34.39 1.49 -4.45
C TYR A 671 -32.96 1.36 -4.98
N ILE A 672 -32.03 2.17 -4.47
CA ILE A 672 -30.61 2.07 -4.84
C ILE A 672 -29.83 1.68 -3.61
N PHE A 673 -29.29 0.47 -3.61
CA PHE A 673 -28.52 -0.06 -2.49
C PHE A 673 -27.03 -0.01 -2.79
N LEU A 674 -26.26 0.46 -1.81
CA LEU A 674 -24.85 0.15 -1.65
C LEU A 674 -24.76 -1.19 -0.90
N LEU A 675 -24.14 -2.17 -1.53
CA LEU A 675 -23.74 -3.41 -0.89
C LEU A 675 -22.27 -3.33 -0.50
N ARG A 676 -21.96 -3.75 0.73
CA ARG A 676 -20.58 -3.88 1.21
C ARG A 676 -20.41 -5.19 1.97
N ILE A 677 -19.36 -5.94 1.64
CA ILE A 677 -18.91 -7.07 2.44
C ILE A 677 -18.22 -6.52 3.70
N VAL A 678 -18.65 -6.98 4.87
CA VAL A 678 -18.15 -6.47 6.16
C VAL A 678 -17.33 -7.50 6.93
N ASP A 679 -17.36 -8.78 6.53
CA ASP A 679 -16.52 -9.80 7.13
C ASP A 679 -15.02 -9.48 6.93
N PRO A 680 -14.25 -9.20 8.00
CA PRO A 680 -12.84 -8.90 7.91
C PRO A 680 -12.01 -10.08 7.40
N TYR A 681 -12.53 -11.31 7.46
CA TYR A 681 -11.79 -12.52 7.11
C TYR A 681 -12.05 -13.04 5.70
N TYR A 682 -12.91 -12.36 4.93
CA TYR A 682 -13.24 -12.77 3.57
C TYR A 682 -12.23 -12.26 2.53
N SER A 683 -11.85 -10.99 2.60
CA SER A 683 -10.88 -10.34 1.71
C SER A 683 -10.32 -9.09 2.36
N TYR A 684 -9.10 -8.70 1.98
CA TYR A 684 -8.53 -7.40 2.31
C TYR A 684 -9.14 -6.25 1.49
N CYS A 685 -9.80 -6.54 0.37
CA CYS A 685 -10.43 -5.54 -0.48
C CYS A 685 -11.71 -4.95 0.14
N ASP A 686 -11.95 -3.65 -0.09
CA ASP A 686 -13.26 -3.05 0.14
C ASP A 686 -14.23 -3.46 -0.98
N LEU A 687 -14.73 -4.69 -0.88
CA LEU A 687 -15.65 -5.27 -1.85
C LEU A 687 -17.02 -4.61 -1.72
N THR A 688 -17.24 -3.61 -2.57
CA THR A 688 -18.47 -2.83 -2.64
C THR A 688 -19.05 -2.83 -4.04
N THR A 689 -20.38 -2.75 -4.11
CA THR A 689 -21.08 -2.55 -5.38
C THR A 689 -22.37 -1.80 -5.15
N VAL A 690 -22.81 -1.06 -6.16
CA VAL A 690 -24.08 -0.33 -6.13
C VAL A 690 -25.00 -0.94 -7.17
N PHE A 691 -26.23 -1.21 -6.78
CA PHE A 691 -27.22 -1.79 -7.66
C PHE A 691 -28.61 -1.26 -7.32
N SER A 692 -29.55 -1.44 -8.24
CA SER A 692 -30.92 -0.99 -8.07
C SER A 692 -31.93 -2.13 -8.08
N VAL A 693 -33.00 -1.95 -7.30
CA VAL A 693 -34.14 -2.86 -7.20
C VAL A 693 -35.42 -2.09 -7.52
N TYR A 694 -36.29 -2.66 -8.34
CA TYR A 694 -37.66 -2.18 -8.55
C TYR A 694 -38.63 -3.08 -7.79
N VAL A 695 -39.33 -2.49 -6.82
CA VAL A 695 -40.35 -3.19 -6.03
C VAL A 695 -41.72 -2.98 -6.68
N TYR A 696 -42.47 -4.08 -6.83
CA TYR A 696 -43.79 -4.06 -7.46
C TYR A 696 -44.84 -4.81 -6.63
N GLY A 697 -46.11 -4.58 -6.98
CA GLY A 697 -47.27 -5.30 -6.43
C GLY A 697 -47.93 -4.63 -5.21
N ALA A 698 -47.34 -3.58 -4.64
CA ALA A 698 -47.94 -2.87 -3.52
C ALA A 698 -49.14 -2.04 -4.00
N PHE A 699 -50.32 -2.29 -3.43
CA PHE A 699 -51.48 -1.43 -3.70
C PHE A 699 -51.28 -0.05 -3.04
N PRO A 700 -51.75 1.05 -3.65
CA PRO A 700 -51.65 2.37 -3.03
C PRO A 700 -52.36 2.37 -1.66
N LYS A 701 -51.76 3.04 -0.66
CA LYS A 701 -52.40 3.20 0.66
C LYS A 701 -53.75 3.89 0.45
N ARG A 702 -54.83 3.23 0.90
CA ARG A 702 -56.19 3.77 0.78
C ARG A 702 -56.26 5.08 1.56
N THR A 703 -56.75 6.13 0.91
CA THR A 703 -56.89 7.48 1.49
C THR A 703 -57.95 7.56 2.59
N LEU A 704 -58.88 6.60 2.64
CA LEU A 704 -59.95 6.52 3.65
C LEU A 704 -59.77 5.28 4.53
N PRO A 705 -59.82 5.43 5.87
CA PRO A 705 -59.82 4.29 6.79
C PRO A 705 -60.98 3.32 6.52
N GLU A 706 -60.76 2.02 6.72
CA GLU A 706 -61.76 0.98 6.40
C GLU A 706 -63.09 1.19 7.13
N TYR A 707 -63.05 1.71 8.36
CA TYR A 707 -64.26 2.03 9.13
C TYR A 707 -65.07 3.17 8.52
N VAL A 708 -64.44 4.16 7.87
CA VAL A 708 -65.14 5.28 7.22
C VAL A 708 -65.88 4.78 5.97
N VAL A 709 -65.21 3.94 5.17
CA VAL A 709 -65.82 3.32 4.00
C VAL A 709 -66.96 2.40 4.40
N ALA A 710 -66.77 1.57 5.43
CA ALA A 710 -67.82 0.70 5.96
C ALA A 710 -69.02 1.52 6.49
N LEU A 711 -68.77 2.60 7.23
CA LEU A 711 -69.82 3.47 7.78
C LEU A 711 -70.58 4.21 6.67
N LEU A 712 -69.90 4.67 5.62
CA LEU A 712 -70.56 5.25 4.43
C LEU A 712 -71.45 4.24 3.71
N ILE A 713 -71.00 3.00 3.56
CA ILE A 713 -71.80 1.92 2.95
C ILE A 713 -73.01 1.59 3.83
N ILE A 714 -72.84 1.48 5.15
CA ILE A 714 -73.94 1.22 6.10
C ILE A 714 -74.95 2.37 6.07
N CYS A 715 -74.49 3.62 6.13
CA CYS A 715 -75.34 4.80 6.03
C CYS A 715 -76.09 4.84 4.70
N PHE A 716 -75.44 4.50 3.58
CA PHE A 716 -76.08 4.42 2.27
C PHE A 716 -77.16 3.33 2.23
N MET A 717 -76.89 2.15 2.80
CA MET A 717 -77.87 1.05 2.89
C MET A 717 -79.06 1.43 3.77
N VAL A 718 -78.83 2.06 4.92
CA VAL A 718 -79.90 2.57 5.81
C VAL A 718 -80.71 3.68 5.13
N PHE A 719 -80.05 4.56 4.38
CA PHE A 719 -80.69 5.61 3.60
C PHE A 719 -81.58 5.02 2.49
N LEU A 720 -81.12 4.00 1.78
CA LEU A 720 -81.94 3.28 0.78
C LEU A 720 -83.15 2.59 1.42
N LEU A 721 -82.98 1.96 2.58
CA LEU A 721 -84.09 1.36 3.34
C LEU A 721 -85.09 2.42 3.83
N TRP A 722 -84.60 3.57 4.30
CA TRP A 722 -85.43 4.70 4.70
C TRP A 722 -86.22 5.28 3.53
N PHE A 723 -85.57 5.49 2.37
CA PHE A 723 -86.25 5.92 1.15
C PHE A 723 -87.31 4.89 0.68
N GLY A 724 -86.98 3.59 0.73
CA GLY A 724 -87.92 2.52 0.42
C GLY A 724 -89.13 2.46 1.35
N TYR A 725 -88.98 2.87 2.62
CA TYR A 725 -90.08 2.94 3.59
C TYR A 725 -90.89 4.24 3.50
N VAL A 726 -90.24 5.38 3.23
CA VAL A 726 -90.86 6.72 3.25
C VAL A 726 -91.57 7.07 1.93
N ILE A 727 -91.04 6.67 0.77
CA ILE A 727 -91.66 6.93 -0.54
C ILE A 727 -93.10 6.37 -0.64
N PRO A 728 -93.39 5.12 -0.23
CA PRO A 728 -94.75 4.58 -0.25
C PRO A 728 -95.71 5.27 0.74
N LYS A 729 -95.18 5.87 1.81
CA LYS A 729 -95.96 6.55 2.85
C LYS A 729 -96.29 7.99 2.49
N LEU A 730 -95.36 8.70 1.85
CA LEU A 730 -95.58 10.04 1.29
C LEU A 730 -96.52 10.04 0.07
N THR A 731 -96.56 8.95 -0.69
CA THR A 731 -97.47 8.79 -1.84
C THR A 731 -98.93 8.51 -1.45
N LYS A 732 -99.22 8.18 -0.18
CA LYS A 732 -100.58 7.97 0.36
C LYS A 732 -101.14 9.16 1.19
N SER A 733 -100.38 10.23 1.37
CA SER A 733 -100.85 11.47 2.03
C SER A 733 -101.35 12.48 1.00
N ASN A 734 -102.30 13.36 1.37
CA ASN A 734 -102.94 14.38 0.50
C ASN A 734 -101.96 15.39 -0.17
N TYR A 735 -100.65 15.33 0.12
CA TYR A 735 -99.60 16.09 -0.57
C TYR A 735 -98.95 15.33 -1.76
N GLY A 736 -99.17 14.01 -1.88
CA GLY A 736 -98.57 13.14 -2.91
C GLY A 736 -99.07 13.37 -4.34
N ASN A 737 -100.25 13.99 -4.51
CA ASN A 737 -100.78 14.34 -5.83
C ASN A 737 -100.07 15.55 -6.47
N ARG A 738 -99.42 16.44 -5.68
CA ARG A 738 -98.66 17.58 -6.24
C ARG A 738 -97.27 17.17 -6.77
N VAL A 739 -96.62 16.19 -6.14
CA VAL A 739 -95.31 15.67 -6.59
C VAL A 739 -95.47 14.77 -7.84
N LYS A 740 -96.59 14.04 -7.95
CA LYS A 740 -96.93 13.27 -9.17
C LYS A 740 -97.10 14.16 -10.42
N LEU A 741 -97.68 15.36 -10.25
CA LEU A 741 -97.80 16.35 -11.32
C LEU A 741 -96.45 17.01 -11.68
N PHE A 742 -95.59 17.25 -10.68
CA PHE A 742 -94.28 17.87 -10.89
C PHE A 742 -93.32 16.94 -11.67
N CYS A 743 -93.29 15.64 -11.34
CA CYS A 743 -92.48 14.65 -12.08
C CYS A 743 -93.02 14.34 -13.49
N GLN A 744 -94.31 14.58 -13.76
CA GLN A 744 -94.87 14.46 -15.12
C GLN A 744 -94.48 15.65 -16.03
N ASN A 745 -94.17 16.82 -15.46
CA ASN A 745 -93.75 18.00 -16.22
C ASN A 745 -92.23 18.06 -16.49
N LEU A 746 -91.41 17.29 -15.77
CA LEU A 746 -89.94 17.25 -15.94
C LEU A 746 -89.44 16.18 -16.92
N CYS A 747 -90.31 15.31 -17.44
CA CYS A 747 -89.96 14.35 -18.49
C CYS A 747 -90.57 14.80 -19.85
N PRO A 748 -89.81 15.44 -20.76
CA PRO A 748 -90.27 15.65 -22.12
C PRO A 748 -90.45 14.29 -22.82
N LYS A 749 -91.62 14.07 -23.42
CA LYS A 749 -91.94 12.89 -24.25
C LYS A 749 -90.95 12.79 -25.41
N SER A 750 -89.95 11.91 -25.33
CA SER A 750 -89.16 11.53 -26.50
C SER A 750 -89.99 10.58 -27.36
N LYS A 751 -90.34 11.04 -28.58
CA LYS A 751 -90.92 10.19 -29.62
C LYS A 751 -89.90 9.12 -30.00
N LYS A 752 -90.28 7.85 -29.87
CA LYS A 752 -89.57 6.71 -30.46
C LYS A 752 -89.43 6.92 -31.97
N LYS A 753 -88.20 7.18 -32.46
CA LYS A 753 -87.80 6.80 -33.82
C LYS A 753 -87.02 5.51 -33.69
N ALA A 754 -87.53 4.46 -34.33
CA ALA A 754 -86.83 3.19 -34.47
C ALA A 754 -85.60 3.40 -35.34
N VAL A 755 -84.42 3.07 -34.82
CA VAL A 755 -83.21 2.91 -35.61
C VAL A 755 -82.77 1.46 -35.45
N LYS A 756 -82.87 0.73 -36.56
CA LYS A 756 -82.38 -0.65 -36.74
C LYS A 756 -80.88 -0.53 -37.00
N PHE A 757 -80.03 -1.19 -36.22
CA PHE A 757 -78.62 -1.35 -36.55
C PHE A 757 -78.29 -2.82 -36.81
N HIS A 758 -77.76 -3.03 -38.01
CA HIS A 758 -77.19 -4.25 -38.55
C HIS A 758 -75.94 -4.64 -37.76
N ILE A 759 -75.79 -5.93 -37.46
CA ILE A 759 -74.53 -6.51 -36.99
C ILE A 759 -73.74 -6.94 -38.22
N ASP A 760 -72.67 -6.22 -38.54
CA ASP A 760 -71.61 -6.73 -39.40
C ASP A 760 -70.43 -7.19 -38.53
N LYS A 761 -70.10 -8.48 -38.69
CA LYS A 761 -68.84 -9.08 -38.26
C LYS A 761 -67.71 -8.53 -39.14
N LEU A 762 -66.57 -8.21 -38.55
CA LEU A 762 -65.25 -8.57 -39.09
C LEU A 762 -64.11 -8.36 -38.07
N LYS A 763 -63.47 -9.49 -37.74
CA LYS A 763 -62.04 -9.75 -37.44
C LYS A 763 -61.19 -8.67 -36.75
N LYS A 764 -60.64 -9.03 -35.59
CA LYS A 764 -59.22 -9.37 -35.45
C LYS A 764 -59.04 -10.52 -34.48
#